data_AF-A0A6P8QKH8-F1
#
_entry.id   AF-A0A6P8QKH8-F1
#
_cell.length_a   1.000
_cell.length_b   1.000
_cell.length_c   1.000
_cell.angle_alpha   90.00
_cell.angle_beta   90.00
_cell.angle_gamma   90.00
#
_symmetry.space_group_name_H-M   'P 1'
#
loop_
_entity.id
_entity.type
_entity.pdbx_description
1 polymer ?
#
loop_
_entity_poly.entity_id
_entity_poly.type
_entity_poly.pdbx_seq_one_letter_code
_entity_poly.pdbx_strand_id
1 'polypeptide(L)'
;MRKMCPAQLLTAYSTIFQISILLSILHPTSTEQFVEVPENYDGSFPWYLTKINVATEGQYNLELTGNDGGIFGIDAASNMLYATNPFDREQQAVYRLQVTAKNEAGETLFGPIFIQIIVKDVNDNRPVTVEDVFSGRVSRGMKQGKSFMHINATDLDDPSTTNGDLRYQIFTQTPKEPSKEMFQINATTGGLSLTAEGASLLHSSQVQKYNLVVKVKDMGDQPLGFYTWADVEIEVVENTWTSPRPILLQENLRGTYPKIISRVNWNSKEVHYYLGGDFPKDLFQIDPDGNICVNQELDREVQSEYRIQVFAVNEDGVLYDEPLELNLTVTDQNDNKPLFTHETYYADIKEQTAGGTEIVQVSAEDADDPNTSNSDIYYKIISQEPQMPSSVMFHINEKTGMITLQNPELKTNIAKQYSLRITAFNLGGKEEGLSSTCTAVINVVDVNDSPPVFLESQYGSFIIPENAEPGVLIVTLTASDEDEEAEYKFIDFSVVSGNEDGTFEIVKAQQNGIVSIFLVKELDYEKTDEYVVLVSAKNEAPLVGVQYGLSSTATVHVLVENINEAPTFTKEKYEVNVLENLPPKTVVVTVKALEPDTSPTPSLRYSLRNDSKHWLSMDEVSGEVQLAQPLDRELVQDLYIVEVIAWEKDSPSVSATAEVVIHLVDVNDNSPILVGDYSEEFLCTSKQEGQAITLGAFDRDSTKHSAPFIFALSQDPTIQRNWRIDAINETHSQLSMGISWLEPKVHLVPITISDSGKPPQNQHIQLPVTICKCIATSHCFREVRRMPEMPTVFSAVSVIVGTLGAIGFFLLIIFVRLFLLQSSKKKTTKTSDTIPLQAPV
;
A
#
# COMPACT_ATOMS: atom_id res chain seq x y z
N MET A 1 -52.46 25.60 -29.86
CA MET A 1 -53.39 24.49 -30.18
C MET A 1 -54.52 24.51 -29.15
N ARG A 2 -55.78 24.58 -29.63
CA ARG A 2 -57.02 23.93 -29.11
C ARG A 2 -57.22 23.95 -27.58
N LYS A 3 -58.25 24.57 -26.97
CA LYS A 3 -59.71 24.79 -27.21
C LYS A 3 -60.14 25.85 -26.16
N MET A 4 -61.26 26.58 -26.14
CA MET A 4 -62.41 26.90 -27.00
C MET A 4 -63.09 28.12 -26.30
N CYS A 5 -63.61 29.06 -27.09
CA CYS A 5 -64.55 30.15 -26.73
C CYS A 5 -66.02 29.61 -26.74
N PRO A 6 -67.13 30.40 -26.67
CA PRO A 6 -67.50 31.68 -25.98
C PRO A 6 -68.97 31.72 -25.45
N ALA A 7 -69.47 32.93 -25.06
CA ALA A 7 -70.86 33.46 -25.17
C ALA A 7 -71.90 33.03 -24.10
N GLN A 8 -72.90 33.80 -23.61
CA GLN A 8 -73.53 35.11 -23.92
C GLN A 8 -74.68 35.42 -22.92
N LEU A 9 -75.06 36.72 -22.77
CA LEU A 9 -76.42 37.30 -22.46
C LEU A 9 -77.14 36.97 -21.11
N LEU A 10 -78.11 37.71 -20.53
CA LEU A 10 -78.63 39.11 -20.45
C LEU A 10 -79.97 38.98 -19.64
N THR A 11 -80.39 39.99 -18.86
CA THR A 11 -81.73 40.17 -18.20
C THR A 11 -82.05 39.24 -17.00
N ALA A 12 -82.86 39.55 -15.97
CA ALA A 12 -84.04 40.40 -15.82
C ALA A 12 -84.45 40.59 -14.33
N TYR A 13 -85.00 41.77 -14.01
CA TYR A 13 -86.19 42.08 -13.19
C TYR A 13 -86.37 41.74 -11.69
N SER A 14 -86.76 42.81 -10.99
CA SER A 14 -87.45 42.92 -9.70
C SER A 14 -88.96 42.62 -9.82
N THR A 15 -89.57 42.04 -8.76
CA THR A 15 -91.02 42.08 -8.38
C THR A 15 -91.17 41.34 -7.02
N ILE A 16 -91.61 41.95 -5.91
CA ILE A 16 -92.98 42.28 -5.42
C ILE A 16 -93.56 41.26 -4.38
N PHE A 17 -93.92 41.82 -3.20
CA PHE A 17 -95.03 41.54 -2.26
C PHE A 17 -94.99 40.52 -1.08
N GLN A 18 -95.24 41.10 0.11
CA GLN A 18 -96.16 40.78 1.23
C GLN A 18 -96.47 39.34 1.68
N ILE A 19 -96.46 39.13 3.02
CA ILE A 19 -97.50 38.37 3.76
C ILE A 19 -97.75 39.00 5.15
N SER A 20 -99.04 39.19 5.48
CA SER A 20 -99.64 39.65 6.75
C SER A 20 -99.97 38.48 7.72
N ILE A 21 -100.27 38.79 9.01
CA ILE A 21 -101.34 38.23 9.90
C ILE A 21 -101.11 38.82 11.32
N LEU A 22 -101.92 39.75 11.85
CA LEU A 22 -103.23 39.69 12.55
C LEU A 22 -103.17 39.30 14.05
N LEU A 23 -103.47 40.25 14.96
CA LEU A 23 -104.54 40.12 15.99
C LEU A 23 -104.82 41.45 16.73
N SER A 24 -106.11 41.81 16.68
CA SER A 24 -106.94 42.85 17.33
C SER A 24 -106.64 43.35 18.75
N ILE A 25 -106.93 44.65 19.01
CA ILE A 25 -107.89 45.20 20.01
C ILE A 25 -108.23 46.67 19.64
N LEU A 26 -109.51 47.04 19.76
CA LEU A 26 -110.09 48.37 19.46
C LEU A 26 -109.35 49.54 20.11
N HIS A 27 -109.10 50.63 19.38
CA HIS A 27 -109.00 52.05 19.81
C HIS A 27 -109.24 52.96 18.57
N PRO A 28 -109.75 54.19 18.72
CA PRO A 28 -110.35 54.97 17.62
C PRO A 28 -109.30 55.31 16.55
N THR A 29 -109.68 55.19 15.28
CA THR A 29 -108.85 55.53 14.12
C THR A 29 -108.29 56.96 14.25
N SER A 30 -106.98 57.09 14.47
CA SER A 30 -106.27 58.35 14.26
C SER A 30 -106.28 58.65 12.77
N THR A 31 -107.04 59.64 12.34
CA THR A 31 -107.00 60.17 10.98
C THR A 31 -105.79 61.07 10.83
N GLU A 32 -104.85 60.68 9.97
CA GLU A 32 -103.71 61.51 9.57
C GLU A 32 -104.03 62.20 8.24
N GLN A 33 -103.78 63.50 8.16
CA GLN A 33 -104.05 64.34 6.99
C GLN A 33 -102.74 64.94 6.50
N PHE A 34 -102.41 64.69 5.23
CA PHE A 34 -101.23 65.25 4.58
C PHE A 34 -101.62 66.46 3.75
N VAL A 35 -100.88 67.55 3.92
CA VAL A 35 -101.04 68.77 3.13
C VAL A 35 -99.69 69.13 2.55
N GLU A 36 -99.61 69.16 1.23
CA GLU A 36 -98.43 69.64 0.54
C GLU A 36 -98.59 71.11 0.20
N VAL A 37 -97.59 71.91 0.54
CA VAL A 37 -97.59 73.36 0.36
C VAL A 37 -96.27 73.77 -0.31
N PRO A 38 -96.26 74.66 -1.31
CA PRO A 38 -95.01 75.25 -1.78
C PRO A 38 -94.36 76.10 -0.67
N GLU A 39 -93.04 76.10 -0.61
CA GLU A 39 -92.31 77.16 0.11
C GLU A 39 -92.40 78.51 -0.62
N ASN A 40 -91.98 79.57 0.06
CA ASN A 40 -91.94 80.93 -0.49
C ASN A 40 -93.27 81.40 -1.11
N TYR A 41 -94.40 80.92 -0.58
CA TYR A 41 -95.72 81.31 -1.05
C TYR A 41 -95.90 82.84 -1.03
N ASP A 42 -96.16 83.42 -2.19
CA ASP A 42 -96.19 84.87 -2.44
C ASP A 42 -97.60 85.49 -2.37
N GLY A 43 -98.60 84.70 -1.97
CA GLY A 43 -100.00 85.13 -1.85
C GLY A 43 -100.33 85.87 -0.54
N SER A 44 -101.62 86.17 -0.35
CA SER A 44 -102.11 86.89 0.85
C SER A 44 -102.35 85.95 2.05
N PHE A 45 -102.09 86.45 3.26
CA PHE A 45 -102.32 85.75 4.53
C PHE A 45 -103.57 86.27 5.28
N PRO A 46 -104.26 85.45 6.11
CA PRO A 46 -103.94 84.05 6.43
C PRO A 46 -104.14 83.10 5.24
N TRP A 47 -103.15 82.23 5.01
CA TRP A 47 -103.18 81.26 3.92
C TRP A 47 -103.88 79.99 4.40
N TYR A 48 -105.13 79.80 4.00
CA TYR A 48 -105.93 78.64 4.37
C TYR A 48 -105.45 77.38 3.64
N LEU A 49 -104.93 76.42 4.40
CA LEU A 49 -104.25 75.24 3.88
C LEU A 49 -105.20 74.07 3.66
N THR A 50 -105.98 73.72 4.68
CA THR A 50 -106.87 72.57 4.61
C THR A 50 -108.01 72.65 5.61
N LYS A 51 -109.12 71.97 5.31
CA LYS A 51 -110.23 71.84 6.26
C LYS A 51 -109.94 70.73 7.26
N ILE A 52 -110.15 71.02 8.54
CA ILE A 52 -110.04 70.04 9.62
C ILE A 52 -111.37 69.29 9.70
N ASN A 53 -111.37 68.02 9.34
CA ASN A 53 -112.57 67.18 9.33
C ASN A 53 -112.79 66.54 10.70
N VAL A 54 -113.75 67.07 11.46
CA VAL A 54 -114.09 66.60 12.81
C VAL A 54 -115.39 65.77 12.73
N ALA A 55 -115.36 64.50 13.15
CA ALA A 55 -116.50 63.58 13.03
C ALA A 55 -117.32 63.49 14.33
N THR A 56 -117.80 64.63 14.84
CA THR A 56 -118.65 64.70 16.05
C THR A 56 -119.80 65.69 15.85
N GLU A 57 -121.00 65.31 16.30
CA GLU A 57 -122.19 66.16 16.30
C GLU A 57 -122.32 66.88 17.67
N GLY A 58 -122.01 68.19 17.71
CA GLY A 58 -122.09 69.03 18.92
C GLY A 58 -121.31 70.36 18.79
N GLN A 59 -121.48 71.30 19.73
CA GLN A 59 -120.57 72.45 19.83
C GLN A 59 -119.22 72.01 20.40
N TYR A 60 -118.12 72.36 19.73
CA TYR A 60 -116.76 72.01 20.13
C TYR A 60 -115.80 73.16 19.84
N ASN A 61 -114.68 73.20 20.57
CA ASN A 61 -113.54 74.07 20.30
C ASN A 61 -112.36 73.20 19.84
N LEU A 62 -111.64 73.64 18.80
CA LEU A 62 -110.44 72.96 18.33
C LEU A 62 -109.21 73.52 19.02
N GLU A 63 -108.45 72.65 19.67
CA GLU A 63 -107.15 72.97 20.25
C GLU A 63 -106.04 72.47 19.33
N LEU A 64 -105.17 73.40 18.93
CA LEU A 64 -104.00 73.12 18.11
C LEU A 64 -102.77 72.99 19.01
N THR A 65 -102.06 71.86 18.88
CA THR A 65 -100.80 71.57 19.55
C THR A 65 -99.74 71.20 18.51
N GLY A 66 -98.46 71.38 18.82
CA GLY A 66 -97.35 71.21 17.86
C GLY A 66 -97.06 72.44 16.97
N ASN A 67 -97.65 73.61 17.29
CA ASN A 67 -97.41 74.89 16.62
C ASN A 67 -96.33 75.70 17.37
N ASP A 68 -95.14 75.15 17.56
CA ASP A 68 -94.09 75.77 18.38
C ASP A 68 -93.61 77.12 17.82
N GLY A 69 -93.75 77.33 16.50
CA GLY A 69 -93.45 78.59 15.82
C GLY A 69 -94.58 79.62 15.83
N GLY A 70 -95.78 79.28 16.32
CA GLY A 70 -96.92 80.19 16.37
C GLY A 70 -97.52 80.60 15.01
N ILE A 71 -97.06 80.00 13.90
CA ILE A 71 -97.43 80.40 12.53
C ILE A 71 -98.72 79.77 12.03
N PHE A 72 -99.29 78.81 12.76
CA PHE A 72 -100.55 78.17 12.43
C PHE A 72 -101.71 78.68 13.28
N GLY A 73 -102.89 78.78 12.68
CA GLY A 73 -104.14 79.05 13.38
C GLY A 73 -105.29 78.25 12.80
N ILE A 74 -106.36 78.11 13.59
CA ILE A 74 -107.61 77.47 13.16
C ILE A 74 -108.70 78.54 13.15
N ASP A 75 -109.33 78.74 12.00
CA ASP A 75 -110.50 79.62 11.92
C ASP A 75 -111.73 78.89 12.47
N ALA A 76 -112.22 79.36 13.63
CA ALA A 76 -113.32 78.72 14.36
C ALA A 76 -114.67 78.71 13.60
N ALA A 77 -114.87 79.61 12.63
CA ALA A 77 -116.11 79.63 11.83
C ALA A 77 -116.12 78.57 10.72
N SER A 78 -114.96 78.32 10.10
CA SER A 78 -114.82 77.45 8.92
C SER A 78 -114.15 76.10 9.20
N ASN A 79 -113.52 75.96 10.37
CA ASN A 79 -112.62 74.85 10.73
C ASN A 79 -111.47 74.66 9.74
N MET A 80 -111.02 75.74 9.09
CA MET A 80 -109.86 75.71 8.21
C MET A 80 -108.58 75.97 9.01
N LEU A 81 -107.59 75.12 8.83
CA LEU A 81 -106.22 75.39 9.26
C LEU A 81 -105.60 76.41 8.30
N TYR A 82 -105.00 77.47 8.84
CA TYR A 82 -104.29 78.48 8.07
C TYR A 82 -102.87 78.72 8.61
N ALA A 83 -101.99 79.17 7.73
CA ALA A 83 -100.68 79.71 8.08
C ALA A 83 -100.70 81.25 8.05
N THR A 84 -99.87 81.90 8.84
CA THR A 84 -99.74 83.37 8.88
C THR A 84 -98.51 83.89 8.14
N ASN A 85 -97.54 83.02 7.85
CA ASN A 85 -96.25 83.33 7.25
C ASN A 85 -95.95 82.32 6.12
N PRO A 86 -95.12 82.69 5.12
CA PRO A 86 -94.60 81.74 4.16
C PRO A 86 -93.72 80.69 4.85
N PHE A 87 -93.60 79.52 4.23
CA PHE A 87 -92.68 78.47 4.66
C PHE A 87 -91.33 78.64 3.97
N ASP A 88 -90.27 78.27 4.69
CA ASP A 88 -88.88 78.13 4.22
C ASP A 88 -88.51 76.67 4.51
N ARG A 89 -88.27 75.89 3.45
CA ARG A 89 -88.05 74.45 3.57
C ARG A 89 -86.67 74.17 4.17
N GLU A 90 -85.64 74.92 3.78
CA GLU A 90 -84.27 74.76 4.26
C GLU A 90 -84.17 75.01 5.77
N GLN A 91 -85.06 75.85 6.30
CA GLN A 91 -85.25 75.99 7.74
C GLN A 91 -86.07 74.83 8.36
N GLN A 92 -87.22 74.48 7.75
CA GLN A 92 -88.06 73.39 8.24
C GLN A 92 -88.97 72.78 7.15
N ALA A 93 -88.59 71.60 6.66
CA ALA A 93 -89.31 70.92 5.58
C ALA A 93 -90.66 70.29 5.98
N VAL A 94 -90.89 70.00 7.26
CA VAL A 94 -92.10 69.32 7.73
C VAL A 94 -92.60 69.90 9.05
N TYR A 95 -93.89 70.21 9.10
CA TYR A 95 -94.59 70.56 10.34
C TYR A 95 -95.58 69.46 10.71
N ARG A 96 -95.58 69.03 11.97
CA ARG A 96 -96.51 68.04 12.51
C ARG A 96 -97.39 68.70 13.55
N LEU A 97 -98.66 68.88 13.19
CA LEU A 97 -99.65 69.52 14.02
C LEU A 97 -100.62 68.48 14.56
N GLN A 98 -101.04 68.66 15.79
CA GLN A 98 -102.00 67.80 16.45
C GLN A 98 -103.23 68.63 16.84
N VAL A 99 -104.37 68.29 16.26
CA VAL A 99 -105.65 68.98 16.52
C VAL A 99 -106.55 68.07 17.35
N THR A 100 -107.08 68.62 18.44
CA THR A 100 -108.01 67.90 19.32
C THR A 100 -109.28 68.73 19.49
N ALA A 101 -110.45 68.12 19.30
CA ALA A 101 -111.73 68.76 19.55
C ALA A 101 -112.13 68.55 21.02
N LYS A 102 -112.42 69.65 21.74
CA LYS A 102 -112.82 69.64 23.15
C LYS A 102 -114.19 70.29 23.37
N ASN A 103 -114.91 69.87 24.41
CA ASN A 103 -116.14 70.52 24.86
C ASN A 103 -115.85 71.79 25.68
N GLU A 104 -116.89 72.54 26.08
CA GLU A 104 -116.75 73.75 26.94
C GLU A 104 -116.11 73.45 28.31
N ALA A 105 -116.20 72.20 28.80
CA ALA A 105 -115.58 71.75 30.04
C ALA A 105 -114.09 71.34 29.87
N GLY A 106 -113.55 71.37 28.64
CA GLY A 106 -112.17 71.01 28.33
C GLY A 106 -111.92 69.51 28.13
N GLU A 107 -112.95 68.67 28.12
CA GLU A 107 -112.85 67.23 27.85
C GLU A 107 -112.74 66.98 26.34
N THR A 108 -111.92 66.00 25.96
CA THR A 108 -111.69 65.65 24.56
C THR A 108 -112.90 64.90 23.99
N LEU A 109 -113.53 65.50 22.98
CA LEU A 109 -114.67 64.92 22.25
C LEU A 109 -114.23 64.06 21.07
N PHE A 110 -113.18 64.47 20.36
CA PHE A 110 -112.67 63.79 19.17
C PHE A 110 -111.22 64.19 18.88
N GLY A 111 -110.43 63.28 18.34
CA GLY A 111 -109.00 63.47 18.10
C GLY A 111 -108.11 62.71 19.09
N PRO A 112 -106.77 62.76 18.94
CA PRO A 112 -106.07 63.70 18.06
C PRO A 112 -106.13 63.37 16.57
N ILE A 113 -106.32 64.40 15.74
CA ILE A 113 -106.07 64.39 14.29
C ILE A 113 -104.65 64.90 14.09
N PHE A 114 -103.83 64.13 13.38
CA PHE A 114 -102.48 64.57 13.02
C PHE A 114 -102.52 65.19 11.63
N ILE A 115 -102.04 66.42 11.51
CA ILE A 115 -101.90 67.12 10.23
C ILE A 115 -100.41 67.29 9.98
N GLN A 116 -99.91 66.63 8.94
CA GLN A 116 -98.54 66.79 8.50
C GLN A 116 -98.51 67.72 7.29
N ILE A 117 -97.89 68.88 7.46
CA ILE A 117 -97.65 69.84 6.39
C ILE A 117 -96.25 69.55 5.84
N ILE A 118 -96.19 69.16 4.58
CA ILE A 118 -94.96 68.89 3.86
C ILE A 118 -94.70 70.09 2.94
N VAL A 119 -93.62 70.81 3.24
CA VAL A 119 -93.20 71.95 2.44
C VAL A 119 -92.44 71.41 1.22
N LYS A 120 -92.91 71.74 0.03
CA LYS A 120 -92.28 71.35 -1.23
C LYS A 120 -91.11 72.28 -1.55
N ASP A 121 -90.04 71.62 -1.94
CA ASP A 121 -88.76 72.17 -2.37
C ASP A 121 -88.92 73.00 -3.66
N VAL A 122 -88.36 74.20 -3.64
CA VAL A 122 -88.19 75.09 -4.78
C VAL A 122 -86.69 75.29 -5.00
N ASN A 123 -86.25 75.36 -6.25
CA ASN A 123 -84.84 75.65 -6.56
C ASN A 123 -84.54 77.13 -6.31
N ASP A 124 -84.23 77.51 -5.07
CA ASP A 124 -83.91 78.89 -4.67
C ASP A 124 -82.56 79.04 -3.97
N ASN A 125 -81.88 77.94 -3.63
CA ASN A 125 -80.49 77.94 -3.23
C ASN A 125 -79.59 77.56 -4.41
N ARG A 126 -78.36 78.09 -4.41
CA ARG A 126 -77.37 77.77 -5.42
C ARG A 126 -76.26 76.91 -4.83
N PRO A 127 -75.58 76.08 -5.64
CA PRO A 127 -74.43 75.32 -5.17
C PRO A 127 -73.31 76.23 -4.65
N VAL A 128 -72.64 75.83 -3.56
CA VAL A 128 -71.50 76.52 -2.96
C VAL A 128 -70.33 75.54 -2.80
N THR A 129 -69.12 75.94 -3.20
CA THR A 129 -67.90 75.12 -3.04
C THR A 129 -67.38 75.18 -1.60
N VAL A 130 -66.73 74.11 -1.15
CA VAL A 130 -66.16 74.05 0.22
C VAL A 130 -64.88 74.87 0.35
N GLU A 131 -64.14 75.04 -0.75
CA GLU A 131 -62.89 75.80 -0.82
C GLU A 131 -62.98 76.88 -1.92
N ASP A 132 -62.24 77.97 -1.75
CA ASP A 132 -62.10 79.02 -2.77
C ASP A 132 -61.18 78.56 -3.91
N VAL A 133 -60.15 77.75 -3.61
CA VAL A 133 -59.19 77.19 -4.59
C VAL A 133 -58.77 75.79 -4.17
N PHE A 134 -58.94 74.80 -5.05
CA PHE A 134 -58.54 73.41 -4.82
C PHE A 134 -57.14 73.15 -5.37
N SER A 135 -56.20 72.70 -4.53
CA SER A 135 -54.82 72.44 -4.95
C SER A 135 -54.45 70.96 -4.88
N GLY A 136 -54.11 70.38 -6.04
CA GLY A 136 -53.74 68.98 -6.22
C GLY A 136 -52.38 68.80 -6.92
N ARG A 137 -51.87 67.57 -6.89
CA ARG A 137 -50.65 67.16 -7.62
C ARG A 137 -50.95 65.94 -8.47
N VAL A 138 -50.38 65.89 -9.67
CA VAL A 138 -50.49 64.74 -10.58
C VAL A 138 -49.10 64.29 -11.03
N SER A 139 -48.84 63.00 -10.94
CA SER A 139 -47.58 62.43 -11.37
C SER A 139 -47.56 62.18 -12.88
N ARG A 140 -46.41 62.39 -13.52
CA ARG A 140 -46.12 62.01 -14.91
C ARG A 140 -46.38 60.54 -15.24
N GLY A 141 -46.40 59.64 -14.24
CA GLY A 141 -46.69 58.21 -14.41
C GLY A 141 -48.15 57.81 -14.15
N MET A 142 -49.03 58.77 -13.85
CA MET A 142 -50.41 58.47 -13.44
C MET A 142 -51.24 57.85 -14.58
N LYS A 143 -51.89 56.70 -14.31
CA LYS A 143 -52.72 55.98 -15.28
C LYS A 143 -54.13 56.62 -15.42
N GLN A 144 -54.77 56.41 -16.58
CA GLN A 144 -56.11 56.93 -16.88
C GLN A 144 -57.16 56.51 -15.84
N GLY A 145 -58.11 57.40 -15.57
CA GLY A 145 -59.36 57.07 -14.85
C GLY A 145 -59.22 56.89 -13.35
N LYS A 146 -58.01 57.00 -12.80
CA LYS A 146 -57.76 57.02 -11.35
C LYS A 146 -57.93 58.45 -10.83
N SER A 147 -58.85 58.62 -9.87
CA SER A 147 -59.08 59.90 -9.22
C SER A 147 -57.87 60.25 -8.35
N PHE A 148 -57.36 61.48 -8.45
CA PHE A 148 -56.26 61.98 -7.61
C PHE A 148 -56.66 63.18 -6.75
N MET A 149 -57.90 63.66 -6.90
CA MET A 149 -58.47 64.78 -6.15
C MET A 149 -60.00 64.80 -6.33
N HIS A 150 -60.75 65.36 -5.37
CA HIS A 150 -62.19 65.55 -5.47
C HIS A 150 -62.56 67.03 -5.29
N ILE A 151 -63.50 67.52 -6.10
CA ILE A 151 -64.06 68.87 -5.99
C ILE A 151 -65.39 68.79 -5.23
N ASN A 152 -65.42 69.33 -4.01
CA ASN A 152 -66.59 69.24 -3.13
C ASN A 152 -67.41 70.54 -3.15
N ALA A 153 -68.73 70.39 -3.17
CA ALA A 153 -69.69 71.47 -3.13
C ALA A 153 -70.99 71.00 -2.43
N THR A 154 -71.79 71.95 -1.98
CA THR A 154 -73.04 71.72 -1.25
C THR A 154 -74.15 72.60 -1.82
N ASP A 155 -75.36 72.04 -1.93
CA ASP A 155 -76.60 72.79 -2.15
C ASP A 155 -77.49 72.64 -0.92
N LEU A 156 -78.27 73.67 -0.58
CA LEU A 156 -79.18 73.62 0.56
C LEU A 156 -80.57 73.07 0.17
N ASP A 157 -80.92 73.13 -1.11
CA ASP A 157 -82.13 72.51 -1.64
C ASP A 157 -82.14 70.99 -1.38
N ASP A 158 -83.30 70.34 -1.48
CA ASP A 158 -83.44 68.91 -1.17
C ASP A 158 -82.47 68.03 -1.97
N PRO A 159 -81.52 67.32 -1.31
CA PRO A 159 -80.59 66.45 -2.02
C PRO A 159 -81.27 65.21 -2.64
N SER A 160 -82.53 64.93 -2.28
CA SER A 160 -83.33 63.88 -2.89
C SER A 160 -84.12 64.33 -4.12
N THR A 161 -84.19 65.63 -4.40
CA THR A 161 -84.77 66.20 -5.61
C THR A 161 -83.68 66.58 -6.61
N THR A 162 -84.09 67.01 -7.80
CA THR A 162 -83.16 67.56 -8.80
C THR A 162 -82.57 68.91 -8.37
N ASN A 163 -83.14 69.59 -7.38
CA ASN A 163 -82.69 70.92 -6.95
C ASN A 163 -81.41 70.82 -6.10
N GLY A 164 -81.25 69.77 -5.29
CA GLY A 164 -79.98 69.48 -4.59
C GLY A 164 -79.00 68.53 -5.30
N ASP A 165 -79.33 67.99 -6.48
CA ASP A 165 -78.46 67.05 -7.23
C ASP A 165 -77.36 67.79 -8.01
N LEU A 166 -76.13 67.74 -7.51
CA LEU A 166 -74.98 68.44 -8.07
C LEU A 166 -74.32 67.71 -9.24
N ARG A 167 -74.02 68.46 -10.31
CA ARG A 167 -73.27 67.99 -11.47
C ARG A 167 -72.01 68.79 -11.71
N TYR A 168 -70.93 68.06 -11.99
CA TYR A 168 -69.58 68.60 -12.17
C TYR A 168 -69.15 68.54 -13.63
N GLN A 169 -68.55 69.62 -14.11
CA GLN A 169 -68.00 69.68 -15.47
C GLN A 169 -66.75 70.55 -15.51
N ILE A 170 -65.66 70.05 -16.12
CA ILE A 170 -64.50 70.89 -16.41
C ILE A 170 -64.89 71.87 -17.52
N PHE A 171 -64.81 73.17 -17.21
CA PHE A 171 -65.17 74.24 -18.14
C PHE A 171 -63.96 74.74 -18.91
N THR A 172 -62.82 74.91 -18.23
CA THR A 172 -61.55 75.25 -18.90
C THR A 172 -60.37 74.51 -18.28
N GLN A 173 -59.35 74.26 -19.12
CA GLN A 173 -58.04 73.78 -18.74
C GLN A 173 -56.99 74.72 -19.33
N THR A 174 -56.05 75.18 -18.51
CA THR A 174 -54.92 76.01 -18.95
C THR A 174 -53.63 75.46 -18.36
N PRO A 175 -52.56 75.21 -19.15
CA PRO A 175 -52.49 75.36 -20.60
C PRO A 175 -53.30 74.30 -21.36
N LYS A 176 -53.58 74.60 -22.64
CA LYS A 176 -54.28 73.71 -23.59
C LYS A 176 -53.36 72.69 -24.25
N GLU A 177 -52.06 72.81 -24.04
CA GLU A 177 -51.03 71.88 -24.48
C GLU A 177 -50.69 70.93 -23.33
N PRO A 178 -50.29 69.67 -23.59
CA PRO A 178 -50.17 69.02 -24.89
C PRO A 178 -51.51 68.54 -25.47
N SER A 179 -52.60 68.59 -24.69
CA SER A 179 -53.96 68.36 -25.14
C SER A 179 -54.95 69.20 -24.34
N LYS A 180 -56.12 69.49 -24.95
CA LYS A 180 -57.21 70.24 -24.29
C LYS A 180 -58.01 69.37 -23.31
N GLU A 181 -57.86 68.05 -23.39
CA GLU A 181 -58.60 67.07 -22.60
C GLU A 181 -57.63 66.25 -21.74
N MET A 182 -56.73 66.88 -21.00
CA MET A 182 -55.80 66.12 -20.14
C MET A 182 -56.53 65.48 -18.95
N PHE A 183 -57.56 66.17 -18.45
CA PHE A 183 -58.30 65.79 -17.26
C PHE A 183 -59.77 65.53 -17.58
N GLN A 184 -60.37 64.62 -16.83
CA GLN A 184 -61.81 64.35 -16.80
C GLN A 184 -62.28 64.42 -15.34
N ILE A 185 -63.52 64.85 -15.14
CA ILE A 185 -64.16 64.87 -13.83
C ILE A 185 -65.37 63.94 -13.83
N ASN A 186 -65.54 63.18 -12.76
CA ASN A 186 -66.75 62.40 -12.57
C ASN A 186 -67.93 63.36 -12.33
N ALA A 187 -68.95 63.25 -13.18
CA ALA A 187 -70.07 64.18 -13.21
C ALA A 187 -70.92 64.18 -11.93
N THR A 188 -70.87 63.15 -11.09
CA THR A 188 -71.64 63.05 -9.82
C THR A 188 -70.78 63.15 -8.57
N THR A 189 -69.52 62.70 -8.61
CA THR A 189 -68.68 62.64 -7.40
C THR A 189 -67.65 63.76 -7.30
N GLY A 190 -67.47 64.56 -8.36
CA GLY A 190 -66.42 65.58 -8.41
C GLY A 190 -64.99 65.01 -8.48
N GLY A 191 -64.82 63.70 -8.65
CA GLY A 191 -63.51 63.04 -8.72
C GLY A 191 -62.77 63.37 -10.01
N LEU A 192 -61.60 63.98 -9.89
CA LEU A 192 -60.76 64.42 -10.98
C LEU A 192 -59.71 63.36 -11.31
N SER A 193 -59.65 62.95 -12.57
CA SER A 193 -58.73 61.92 -13.08
C SER A 193 -58.14 62.32 -14.45
N LEU A 194 -57.12 61.60 -14.91
CA LEU A 194 -56.61 61.77 -16.27
C LEU A 194 -57.51 61.06 -17.29
N THR A 195 -57.64 61.66 -18.47
CA THR A 195 -58.19 60.97 -19.65
C THR A 195 -57.17 59.95 -20.20
N ALA A 196 -57.57 59.14 -21.18
CA ALA A 196 -56.65 58.25 -21.89
C ALA A 196 -55.48 59.03 -22.50
N GLU A 197 -55.83 60.15 -23.15
CA GLU A 197 -54.90 61.04 -23.81
C GLU A 197 -54.00 61.73 -22.78
N GLY A 198 -54.59 62.24 -21.70
CA GLY A 198 -53.87 62.85 -20.59
C GLY A 198 -52.83 61.92 -19.97
N ALA A 199 -53.19 60.67 -19.68
CA ALA A 199 -52.26 59.67 -19.14
C ALA A 199 -51.11 59.37 -20.11
N SER A 200 -51.38 59.32 -21.42
CA SER A 200 -50.35 59.07 -22.43
C SER A 200 -49.40 60.25 -22.68
N LEU A 201 -49.91 61.49 -22.58
CA LEU A 201 -49.16 62.70 -22.94
C LEU A 201 -48.46 63.36 -21.74
N LEU A 202 -48.99 63.18 -20.52
CA LEU A 202 -48.48 63.83 -19.32
C LEU A 202 -47.01 63.46 -19.03
N HIS A 203 -46.61 62.22 -19.32
CA HIS A 203 -45.23 61.77 -19.18
C HIS A 203 -44.24 62.60 -20.04
N SER A 204 -44.62 62.89 -21.29
CA SER A 204 -43.80 63.66 -22.24
C SER A 204 -44.00 65.19 -22.18
N SER A 205 -44.98 65.67 -21.41
CA SER A 205 -45.34 67.09 -21.36
C SER A 205 -44.27 67.95 -20.69
N GLN A 206 -43.97 69.15 -21.18
CA GLN A 206 -43.10 70.10 -20.44
C GLN A 206 -43.88 70.98 -19.45
N VAL A 207 -45.21 70.82 -19.37
CA VAL A 207 -46.08 71.61 -18.49
C VAL A 207 -45.90 71.17 -17.04
N GLN A 208 -45.64 72.12 -16.14
CA GLN A 208 -45.46 71.89 -14.70
C GLN A 208 -46.69 72.22 -13.86
N LYS A 209 -47.66 72.96 -14.40
CA LYS A 209 -48.88 73.32 -13.68
C LYS A 209 -50.05 73.43 -14.67
N TYR A 210 -51.20 72.87 -14.29
CA TYR A 210 -52.48 73.09 -14.94
C TYR A 210 -53.42 73.81 -13.99
N ASN A 211 -54.17 74.77 -14.50
CA ASN A 211 -55.28 75.38 -13.80
C ASN A 211 -56.58 74.98 -14.50
N LEU A 212 -57.52 74.41 -13.76
CA LEU A 212 -58.87 74.09 -14.24
C LEU A 212 -59.88 75.04 -13.63
N VAL A 213 -60.91 75.36 -14.39
CA VAL A 213 -62.15 75.95 -13.86
C VAL A 213 -63.23 74.90 -13.99
N VAL A 214 -63.80 74.47 -12.86
CA VAL A 214 -64.85 73.46 -12.81
C VAL A 214 -66.18 74.15 -12.54
N LYS A 215 -67.18 73.86 -13.38
CA LYS A 215 -68.57 74.25 -13.14
C LYS A 215 -69.22 73.23 -12.22
N VAL A 216 -69.83 73.69 -11.14
CA VAL A 216 -70.71 72.89 -10.29
C VAL A 216 -72.12 73.45 -10.39
N LYS A 217 -73.09 72.59 -10.63
CA LYS A 217 -74.42 73.00 -11.09
C LYS A 217 -75.50 72.07 -10.56
N ASP A 218 -76.59 72.62 -10.04
CA ASP A 218 -77.78 71.82 -9.71
C ASP A 218 -78.60 71.44 -10.97
N MET A 219 -79.60 70.59 -10.77
CA MET A 219 -80.41 70.01 -11.85
C MET A 219 -81.88 70.44 -11.83
N GLY A 220 -82.27 71.45 -11.06
CA GLY A 220 -83.65 71.94 -10.94
C GLY A 220 -84.18 72.76 -12.14
N ASP A 221 -85.46 73.17 -12.07
CA ASP A 221 -86.22 73.68 -13.24
C ASP A 221 -86.06 75.18 -13.58
N GLN A 222 -85.45 75.38 -14.76
CA GLN A 222 -85.48 76.44 -15.78
C GLN A 222 -84.94 77.89 -15.56
N PRO A 223 -84.10 78.36 -16.53
CA PRO A 223 -83.79 77.66 -17.77
C PRO A 223 -82.65 76.63 -17.65
N LEU A 224 -81.85 76.71 -16.59
CA LEU A 224 -80.63 75.92 -16.48
C LEU A 224 -80.27 75.52 -15.05
N GLY A 225 -81.06 75.70 -13.99
CA GLY A 225 -80.55 75.52 -12.61
C GLY A 225 -79.48 76.55 -12.22
N PHE A 226 -79.13 76.66 -10.93
CA PHE A 226 -78.04 77.52 -10.48
C PHE A 226 -76.68 76.83 -10.63
N TYR A 227 -75.62 77.64 -10.58
CA TYR A 227 -74.25 77.14 -10.68
C TYR A 227 -73.26 78.02 -9.94
N THR A 228 -72.14 77.40 -9.59
CA THR A 228 -70.94 78.06 -9.07
C THR A 228 -69.70 77.55 -9.82
N TRP A 229 -68.56 78.22 -9.60
CA TRP A 229 -67.28 77.88 -10.20
C TRP A 229 -66.28 77.50 -9.11
N ALA A 230 -65.49 76.45 -9.36
CA ALA A 230 -64.35 76.06 -8.54
C ALA A 230 -63.06 76.26 -9.33
N ASP A 231 -62.12 77.02 -8.77
CA ASP A 231 -60.77 77.14 -9.30
C ASP A 231 -59.91 75.99 -8.78
N VAL A 232 -59.19 75.32 -9.68
CA VAL A 232 -58.40 74.13 -9.38
C VAL A 232 -56.97 74.31 -9.88
N GLU A 233 -55.99 74.21 -9.01
CA GLU A 233 -54.58 74.24 -9.33
C GLU A 233 -53.97 72.83 -9.25
N ILE A 234 -53.31 72.38 -10.31
CA ILE A 234 -52.73 71.04 -10.42
C ILE A 234 -51.25 71.17 -10.75
N GLU A 235 -50.37 70.80 -9.84
CA GLU A 235 -48.94 70.74 -10.08
C GLU A 235 -48.55 69.38 -10.70
N VAL A 236 -47.80 69.41 -11.79
CA VAL A 236 -47.25 68.21 -12.44
C VAL A 236 -45.90 67.91 -11.85
N VAL A 237 -45.78 66.72 -11.25
CA VAL A 237 -44.58 66.29 -10.54
C VAL A 237 -43.98 65.04 -11.18
N GLU A 238 -42.66 64.90 -11.12
CA GLU A 238 -41.99 63.63 -11.46
C GLU A 238 -42.07 62.68 -10.27
N ASN A 239 -42.25 61.38 -10.53
CA ASN A 239 -41.91 60.37 -9.54
C ASN A 239 -40.38 60.30 -9.48
N THR A 240 -39.79 60.74 -8.38
CA THR A 240 -38.35 60.67 -8.19
C THR A 240 -38.00 59.42 -7.41
N TRP A 241 -37.52 58.40 -8.11
CA TRP A 241 -36.80 57.30 -7.48
C TRP A 241 -35.43 57.81 -7.05
N THR A 242 -35.28 58.19 -5.78
CA THR A 242 -33.98 58.53 -5.18
C THR A 242 -33.24 57.28 -4.74
N SER A 243 -32.92 56.39 -5.68
CA SER A 243 -32.04 55.25 -5.40
C SER A 243 -30.70 55.46 -6.10
N PRO A 244 -29.55 55.31 -5.40
CA PRO A 244 -28.32 55.01 -6.11
C PRO A 244 -28.56 53.75 -6.94
N ARG A 245 -28.22 53.78 -8.23
CA ARG A 245 -28.22 52.60 -9.10
C ARG A 245 -26.78 52.34 -9.53
N PRO A 246 -26.19 51.17 -9.23
CA PRO A 246 -26.76 50.04 -8.46
C PRO A 246 -26.81 50.27 -6.94
N ILE A 247 -27.65 49.50 -6.21
CA ILE A 247 -27.62 49.44 -4.73
C ILE A 247 -26.59 48.36 -4.36
N LEU A 248 -25.50 48.80 -3.74
CA LEU A 248 -24.45 47.92 -3.23
C LEU A 248 -24.49 47.96 -1.71
N LEU A 249 -24.60 46.80 -1.07
CA LEU A 249 -24.58 46.70 0.39
C LEU A 249 -23.53 45.69 0.80
N GLN A 250 -22.61 46.11 1.66
CA GLN A 250 -21.65 45.22 2.30
C GLN A 250 -22.38 44.19 3.18
N GLU A 251 -21.96 42.94 3.13
CA GLU A 251 -22.42 41.94 4.10
C GLU A 251 -21.88 42.20 5.51
N ASN A 252 -22.40 41.46 6.50
CA ASN A 252 -21.89 41.50 7.88
C ASN A 252 -21.84 42.91 8.52
N LEU A 253 -22.71 43.80 8.05
CA LEU A 253 -22.78 45.18 8.53
C LEU A 253 -23.24 45.23 9.99
N ARG A 254 -22.29 45.34 10.93
CA ARG A 254 -22.53 45.38 12.38
C ARG A 254 -23.43 46.56 12.81
N GLY A 255 -24.22 46.37 13.87
CA GLY A 255 -25.00 47.42 14.53
C GLY A 255 -26.48 47.09 14.69
N THR A 256 -27.29 48.09 15.04
CA THR A 256 -28.74 47.92 15.18
C THR A 256 -29.44 48.02 13.83
N TYR A 257 -30.33 47.08 13.57
CA TYR A 257 -31.28 47.10 12.46
C TYR A 257 -32.60 47.75 12.91
N PRO A 258 -33.39 48.34 12.00
CA PRO A 258 -33.25 48.34 10.54
C PRO A 258 -32.22 49.34 9.99
N LYS A 259 -31.59 49.02 8.85
CA LYS A 259 -30.65 49.91 8.13
C LYS A 259 -31.23 50.36 6.80
N ILE A 260 -31.26 51.67 6.57
CA ILE A 260 -31.76 52.26 5.32
C ILE A 260 -30.77 51.93 4.18
N ILE A 261 -31.25 51.25 3.14
CA ILE A 261 -30.48 50.85 1.95
C ILE A 261 -30.82 51.68 0.72
N SER A 262 -32.04 52.20 0.65
CA SER A 262 -32.51 53.07 -0.44
C SER A 262 -33.73 53.86 0.00
N ARG A 263 -34.15 54.85 -0.79
CA ARG A 263 -35.35 55.65 -0.53
C ARG A 263 -36.13 55.91 -1.81
N VAL A 264 -37.44 55.72 -1.73
CA VAL A 264 -38.39 56.08 -2.79
C VAL A 264 -39.18 57.31 -2.35
N ASN A 265 -39.58 58.15 -3.30
CA ASN A 265 -40.42 59.30 -3.02
C ASN A 265 -41.55 59.38 -4.03
N TRP A 266 -42.77 59.44 -3.51
CA TRP A 266 -44.01 59.58 -4.29
C TRP A 266 -44.76 60.82 -3.81
N ASN A 267 -45.08 61.71 -4.75
CA ASN A 267 -45.53 63.07 -4.44
C ASN A 267 -47.07 63.20 -4.25
N SER A 268 -47.80 62.09 -4.09
CA SER A 268 -49.26 62.07 -3.81
C SER A 268 -49.55 62.22 -2.31
N LYS A 269 -50.65 62.89 -1.95
CA LYS A 269 -51.08 63.06 -0.55
C LYS A 269 -51.56 61.76 0.11
N GLU A 270 -51.91 60.74 -0.69
CA GLU A 270 -52.56 59.49 -0.24
C GLU A 270 -51.81 58.25 -0.77
N VAL A 271 -50.51 58.12 -0.49
CA VAL A 271 -49.70 56.98 -0.97
C VAL A 271 -49.37 56.00 0.15
N HIS A 272 -49.57 54.71 -0.11
CA HIS A 272 -49.08 53.61 0.71
C HIS A 272 -48.08 52.77 -0.08
N TYR A 273 -46.96 52.42 0.55
CA TYR A 273 -45.95 51.56 -0.04
C TYR A 273 -45.99 50.15 0.54
N TYR A 274 -45.64 49.16 -0.28
CA TYR A 274 -45.27 47.83 0.19
C TYR A 274 -44.22 47.21 -0.73
N LEU A 275 -43.50 46.23 -0.19
CA LEU A 275 -42.48 45.50 -0.93
C LEU A 275 -43.00 44.14 -1.40
N GLY A 276 -42.56 43.72 -2.57
CA GLY A 276 -42.66 42.35 -3.06
C GLY A 276 -41.33 41.89 -3.66
N GLY A 277 -41.27 40.63 -4.06
CA GLY A 277 -40.07 39.99 -4.58
C GLY A 277 -39.83 38.62 -3.96
N ASP A 278 -38.72 37.99 -4.33
CA ASP A 278 -38.33 36.66 -3.86
C ASP A 278 -37.31 36.78 -2.72
N PHE A 279 -37.82 37.11 -1.53
CA PHE A 279 -37.04 37.20 -0.29
C PHE A 279 -37.93 36.95 0.94
N PRO A 280 -37.36 36.57 2.09
CA PRO A 280 -38.12 36.39 3.33
C PRO A 280 -38.89 37.67 3.72
N LYS A 281 -40.16 37.54 4.11
CA LYS A 281 -41.07 38.68 4.36
C LYS A 281 -40.53 39.72 5.35
N ASP A 282 -39.69 39.30 6.30
CA ASP A 282 -39.16 40.17 7.35
C ASP A 282 -37.77 40.72 7.03
N LEU A 283 -37.16 40.35 5.89
CA LEU A 283 -35.80 40.75 5.53
C LEU A 283 -35.70 42.22 5.13
N PHE A 284 -36.62 42.66 4.28
CA PHE A 284 -36.72 44.05 3.82
C PHE A 284 -38.06 44.65 4.22
N GLN A 285 -38.04 45.92 4.59
CA GLN A 285 -39.24 46.69 4.90
C GLN A 285 -39.18 48.06 4.25
N ILE A 286 -40.34 48.67 4.04
CA ILE A 286 -40.48 50.05 3.60
C ILE A 286 -41.32 50.81 4.61
N ASP A 287 -40.84 51.96 5.06
CA ASP A 287 -41.60 52.84 5.94
C ASP A 287 -42.54 53.78 5.16
N PRO A 288 -43.49 54.47 5.83
CA PRO A 288 -44.39 55.41 5.17
C PRO A 288 -43.69 56.59 4.47
N ASP A 289 -42.47 56.94 4.88
CA ASP A 289 -41.65 57.99 4.28
C ASP A 289 -40.86 57.51 3.04
N GLY A 290 -41.06 56.25 2.66
CA GLY A 290 -40.46 55.59 1.50
C GLY A 290 -39.03 55.11 1.72
N ASN A 291 -38.53 55.05 2.96
CA ASN A 291 -37.21 54.46 3.23
C ASN A 291 -37.30 52.93 3.17
N ILE A 292 -36.51 52.34 2.29
CA ILE A 292 -36.34 50.89 2.20
C ILE A 292 -35.20 50.51 3.13
N CYS A 293 -35.50 49.62 4.05
CA CYS A 293 -34.56 49.14 5.04
C CYS A 293 -34.36 47.62 4.95
N VAL A 294 -33.16 47.19 5.26
CA VAL A 294 -32.88 45.79 5.62
C VAL A 294 -33.02 45.64 7.14
N ASN A 295 -33.56 44.52 7.60
CA ASN A 295 -33.90 44.28 9.01
C ASN A 295 -32.93 43.34 9.74
N GLN A 296 -32.04 42.69 9.00
CA GLN A 296 -31.05 41.78 9.56
C GLN A 296 -29.77 41.80 8.73
N GLU A 297 -28.72 41.19 9.27
CA GLU A 297 -27.46 41.00 8.55
C GLU A 297 -27.70 40.16 7.29
N LEU A 298 -27.05 40.57 6.19
CA LEU A 298 -26.98 39.79 4.96
C LEU A 298 -25.66 39.03 4.96
N ASP A 299 -25.71 37.87 4.31
CA ASP A 299 -24.62 36.93 4.09
C ASP A 299 -24.60 36.63 2.58
N ARG A 300 -23.49 36.96 1.92
CA ARG A 300 -23.33 36.83 0.47
C ARG A 300 -23.21 35.37 0.06
N GLU A 301 -22.58 34.52 0.88
CA GLU A 301 -22.43 33.08 0.64
C GLU A 301 -23.79 32.38 0.60
N VAL A 302 -24.76 32.89 1.34
CA VAL A 302 -26.15 32.41 1.30
C VAL A 302 -26.88 32.96 0.07
N GLN A 303 -26.87 34.28 -0.13
CA GLN A 303 -27.53 34.92 -1.28
C GLN A 303 -26.92 36.29 -1.61
N SER A 304 -26.27 36.37 -2.78
CA SER A 304 -25.53 37.55 -3.24
C SER A 304 -26.39 38.63 -3.93
N GLU A 305 -27.59 38.27 -4.39
CA GLU A 305 -28.47 39.19 -5.12
C GLU A 305 -29.92 39.11 -4.63
N TYR A 306 -30.55 40.28 -4.50
CA TYR A 306 -31.97 40.40 -4.17
C TYR A 306 -32.67 41.29 -5.19
N ARG A 307 -33.85 40.82 -5.64
CA ARG A 307 -34.75 41.60 -6.50
C ARG A 307 -35.91 42.11 -5.66
N ILE A 308 -35.90 43.41 -5.39
CA ILE A 308 -36.90 44.11 -4.58
C ILE A 308 -37.87 44.85 -5.50
N GLN A 309 -39.15 44.52 -5.42
CA GLN A 309 -40.22 45.20 -6.12
C GLN A 309 -40.92 46.18 -5.17
N VAL A 310 -40.95 47.45 -5.54
CA VAL A 310 -41.58 48.50 -4.73
C VAL A 310 -42.91 48.89 -5.36
N PHE A 311 -44.00 48.72 -4.62
CA PHE A 311 -45.34 49.07 -5.05
C PHE A 311 -45.81 50.36 -4.36
N ALA A 312 -46.50 51.22 -5.11
CA ALA A 312 -47.18 52.40 -4.58
C ALA A 312 -48.67 52.30 -4.90
N VAL A 313 -49.52 52.34 -3.86
CA VAL A 313 -50.98 52.25 -3.98
C VAL A 313 -51.69 53.42 -3.31
N ASN A 314 -52.92 53.70 -3.74
CA ASN A 314 -53.82 54.62 -3.05
C ASN A 314 -54.51 53.96 -1.83
N GLU A 315 -55.37 54.69 -1.11
CA GLU A 315 -56.14 54.15 0.02
C GLU A 315 -57.01 52.93 -0.34
N ASP A 316 -57.51 52.86 -1.58
CA ASP A 316 -58.31 51.74 -2.08
C ASP A 316 -57.47 50.51 -2.49
N GLY A 317 -56.14 50.54 -2.30
CA GLY A 317 -55.22 49.47 -2.69
C GLY A 317 -54.95 49.37 -4.20
N VAL A 318 -55.32 50.39 -4.97
CA VAL A 318 -55.09 50.47 -6.41
C VAL A 318 -53.68 50.96 -6.69
N LEU A 319 -52.95 50.23 -7.54
CA LEU A 319 -51.62 50.61 -8.01
C LEU A 319 -51.64 51.94 -8.76
N TYR A 320 -50.75 52.84 -8.35
CA TYR A 320 -50.48 54.05 -9.09
C TYR A 320 -49.69 53.76 -10.38
N ASP A 321 -48.76 52.80 -10.36
CA ASP A 321 -47.93 52.40 -11.51
C ASP A 321 -47.45 50.92 -11.40
N GLU A 322 -46.73 50.41 -12.40
CA GLU A 322 -45.97 49.16 -12.30
C GLU A 322 -44.94 49.21 -11.16
N PRO A 323 -44.62 48.07 -10.51
CA PRO A 323 -43.62 48.05 -9.44
C PRO A 323 -42.26 48.50 -9.94
N LEU A 324 -41.55 49.29 -9.14
CA LEU A 324 -40.15 49.55 -9.38
C LEU A 324 -39.33 48.30 -9.03
N GLU A 325 -38.52 47.84 -9.97
CA GLU A 325 -37.51 46.81 -9.72
C GLU A 325 -36.20 47.45 -9.24
N LEU A 326 -35.76 47.01 -8.07
CA LEU A 326 -34.48 47.33 -7.46
C LEU A 326 -33.65 46.05 -7.36
N ASN A 327 -32.44 46.10 -7.94
CA ASN A 327 -31.45 45.03 -7.77
C ASN A 327 -30.48 45.47 -6.69
N LEU A 328 -30.49 44.72 -5.58
CA LEU A 328 -29.52 44.84 -4.51
C LEU A 328 -28.45 43.76 -4.72
N THR A 329 -27.20 44.20 -4.84
CA THR A 329 -26.05 43.30 -4.84
C THR A 329 -25.35 43.40 -3.49
N VAL A 330 -25.16 42.27 -2.84
CA VAL A 330 -24.40 42.17 -1.61
C VAL A 330 -22.91 42.13 -1.98
N THR A 331 -22.11 43.05 -1.46
CA THR A 331 -20.68 43.10 -1.74
C THR A 331 -19.93 42.27 -0.72
N ASP A 332 -19.08 41.41 -1.27
CA ASP A 332 -18.20 40.47 -0.58
C ASP A 332 -17.34 41.07 0.52
N GLN A 333 -17.18 40.35 1.63
CA GLN A 333 -16.22 40.61 2.69
C GLN A 333 -15.34 39.39 2.94
N ASN A 334 -14.13 39.61 3.45
CA ASN A 334 -13.21 38.52 3.80
C ASN A 334 -13.55 37.95 5.19
N ASP A 335 -14.66 37.22 5.31
CA ASP A 335 -15.08 36.58 6.56
C ASP A 335 -15.02 35.06 6.55
N ASN A 336 -14.83 34.44 5.38
CA ASN A 336 -14.48 33.03 5.29
C ASN A 336 -12.96 32.89 5.16
N LYS A 337 -12.43 31.91 5.88
CA LYS A 337 -11.00 31.55 5.76
C LYS A 337 -10.87 30.37 4.83
N PRO A 338 -9.75 30.23 4.11
CA PRO A 338 -9.48 29.01 3.33
C PRO A 338 -9.56 27.80 4.24
N LEU A 339 -10.31 26.77 3.86
CA LEU A 339 -10.50 25.54 4.61
C LEU A 339 -9.91 24.37 3.83
N PHE A 340 -8.91 23.69 4.40
CA PHE A 340 -8.36 22.49 3.78
C PHE A 340 -9.40 21.36 3.70
N THR A 341 -9.40 20.62 2.59
CA THR A 341 -10.27 19.45 2.40
C THR A 341 -10.00 18.33 3.40
N HIS A 342 -8.78 18.27 3.94
CA HIS A 342 -8.34 17.29 4.94
C HIS A 342 -7.45 17.96 5.99
N GLU A 343 -7.55 17.52 7.25
CA GLU A 343 -6.64 17.96 8.33
C GLU A 343 -5.22 17.43 8.14
N THR A 344 -5.08 16.22 7.57
CA THR A 344 -3.79 15.57 7.33
C THR A 344 -3.76 14.90 5.95
N TYR A 345 -2.66 15.12 5.22
CA TYR A 345 -2.36 14.48 3.94
C TYR A 345 -1.22 13.48 4.13
N TYR A 346 -1.30 12.33 3.48
CA TYR A 346 -0.27 11.29 3.56
C TYR A 346 0.30 11.03 2.17
N ALA A 347 1.62 10.86 2.10
CA ALA A 347 2.30 10.47 0.88
C ALA A 347 3.56 9.67 1.20
N ASP A 348 3.96 8.84 0.23
CA ASP A 348 5.17 8.06 0.31
C ASP A 348 6.14 8.53 -0.77
N ILE A 349 7.41 8.70 -0.42
CA ILE A 349 8.46 9.06 -1.37
C ILE A 349 9.66 8.14 -1.18
N LYS A 350 10.19 7.60 -2.27
CA LYS A 350 11.36 6.73 -2.20
C LYS A 350 12.64 7.54 -2.02
N GLU A 351 13.66 6.98 -1.39
CA GLU A 351 15.02 7.54 -1.52
C GLU A 351 15.47 7.52 -2.99
N GLN A 352 16.52 8.28 -3.30
CA GLN A 352 17.02 8.47 -4.67
C GLN A 352 15.99 9.10 -5.65
N THR A 353 14.86 9.62 -5.14
CA THR A 353 13.91 10.37 -5.95
C THR A 353 14.53 11.69 -6.41
N ALA A 354 14.42 12.00 -7.70
CA ALA A 354 14.99 13.21 -8.26
C ALA A 354 14.32 14.48 -7.69
N GLY A 355 15.11 15.53 -7.50
CA GLY A 355 14.59 16.86 -7.16
C GLY A 355 13.63 17.36 -8.23
N GLY A 356 12.55 18.03 -7.79
CA GLY A 356 11.45 18.49 -8.62
C GLY A 356 10.27 17.51 -8.73
N THR A 357 10.40 16.28 -8.20
CA THR A 357 9.30 15.29 -8.24
C THR A 357 8.10 15.76 -7.42
N GLU A 358 6.91 15.64 -7.99
CA GLU A 358 5.63 15.91 -7.34
C GLU A 358 5.28 14.80 -6.35
N ILE A 359 4.91 15.17 -5.12
CA ILE A 359 4.69 14.25 -4.01
C ILE A 359 3.21 14.13 -3.69
N VAL A 360 2.60 15.26 -3.32
CA VAL A 360 1.20 15.35 -2.92
C VAL A 360 0.71 16.77 -3.13
N GLN A 361 -0.54 16.90 -3.57
CA GLN A 361 -1.19 18.19 -3.73
C GLN A 361 -2.17 18.40 -2.57
N VAL A 362 -1.95 19.46 -1.79
CA VAL A 362 -2.93 19.91 -0.79
C VAL A 362 -3.94 20.85 -1.44
N SER A 363 -5.17 20.84 -0.94
CA SER A 363 -6.24 21.70 -1.46
C SER A 363 -7.06 22.28 -0.32
N ALA A 364 -7.32 23.58 -0.42
CA ALA A 364 -8.26 24.31 0.41
C ALA A 364 -9.30 25.00 -0.46
N GLU A 365 -10.45 25.30 0.13
CA GLU A 365 -11.58 26.00 -0.48
C GLU A 365 -11.92 27.23 0.37
N ASP A 366 -12.27 28.34 -0.27
CA ASP A 366 -12.69 29.59 0.36
C ASP A 366 -14.07 29.95 -0.19
N ALA A 367 -15.00 30.30 0.69
CA ALA A 367 -16.40 30.53 0.34
C ALA A 367 -16.67 31.97 -0.15
N ASP A 368 -15.72 32.88 0.07
CA ASP A 368 -15.80 34.27 -0.40
C ASP A 368 -15.87 34.35 -1.94
N ASP A 369 -16.06 35.54 -2.50
CA ASP A 369 -16.46 35.67 -3.92
C ASP A 369 -15.32 35.21 -4.84
N PRO A 370 -15.55 34.23 -5.73
CA PRO A 370 -14.53 33.74 -6.67
C PRO A 370 -14.00 34.82 -7.62
N ASN A 371 -14.67 35.98 -7.71
CA ASN A 371 -14.27 37.10 -8.55
C ASN A 371 -13.46 38.18 -7.81
N THR A 372 -13.26 38.03 -6.49
CA THR A 372 -12.47 38.95 -5.67
C THR A 372 -11.20 38.26 -5.17
N SER A 373 -10.26 39.05 -4.63
CA SER A 373 -9.06 38.48 -4.00
C SER A 373 -9.31 37.84 -2.64
N ASN A 374 -10.54 37.92 -2.09
CA ASN A 374 -10.88 37.34 -0.80
C ASN A 374 -10.90 35.80 -0.90
N SER A 375 -11.25 35.24 -2.06
CA SER A 375 -11.20 33.79 -2.31
C SER A 375 -9.91 33.30 -2.96
N ASP A 376 -8.96 34.19 -3.29
CA ASP A 376 -7.68 33.81 -3.91
C ASP A 376 -6.78 33.09 -2.87
N ILE A 377 -6.67 31.77 -2.97
CA ILE A 377 -5.91 30.94 -2.03
C ILE A 377 -4.44 30.82 -2.43
N TYR A 378 -3.56 31.00 -1.45
CA TYR A 378 -2.12 30.79 -1.55
C TYR A 378 -1.64 29.81 -0.47
N TYR A 379 -0.61 29.03 -0.79
CA TYR A 379 -0.07 27.97 0.07
C TYR A 379 1.38 28.22 0.46
N LYS A 380 1.75 27.86 1.70
CA LYS A 380 3.13 27.94 2.17
C LYS A 380 3.43 26.86 3.22
N ILE A 381 4.59 26.22 3.11
CA ILE A 381 5.13 25.37 4.19
C ILE A 381 5.66 26.30 5.28
N ILE A 382 5.13 26.18 6.49
CA ILE A 382 5.54 27.01 7.64
C ILE A 382 6.54 26.29 8.54
N SER A 383 6.53 24.95 8.57
CA SER A 383 7.56 24.17 9.25
C SER A 383 7.69 22.77 8.64
N GLN A 384 8.89 22.21 8.77
CA GLN A 384 9.23 20.84 8.41
C GLN A 384 9.86 20.19 9.65
N GLU A 385 9.41 19.00 10.03
CA GLU A 385 10.04 18.22 11.09
C GLU A 385 10.29 16.79 10.59
N PRO A 386 11.53 16.26 10.68
CA PRO A 386 12.74 16.90 11.18
C PRO A 386 13.34 17.93 10.19
N GLN A 387 14.24 18.78 10.69
CA GLN A 387 14.97 19.81 9.92
C GLN A 387 16.25 19.27 9.22
N MET A 388 16.44 17.95 9.21
CA MET A 388 17.62 17.26 8.69
C MET A 388 17.29 16.53 7.38
N PRO A 389 18.26 16.28 6.48
CA PRO A 389 19.62 16.83 6.50
C PRO A 389 19.68 18.33 6.19
N SER A 390 18.58 18.90 5.66
CA SER A 390 18.43 20.33 5.40
C SER A 390 17.07 20.84 5.88
N SER A 391 17.00 22.13 6.22
CA SER A 391 15.76 22.79 6.63
C SER A 391 14.76 22.99 5.47
N VAL A 392 15.18 22.77 4.23
CA VAL A 392 14.37 22.94 3.01
C VAL A 392 14.43 21.67 2.15
N MET A 393 13.80 20.59 2.62
CA MET A 393 13.68 19.36 1.84
C MET A 393 12.56 19.44 0.81
N PHE A 394 11.49 20.18 1.12
CA PHE A 394 10.29 20.25 0.30
C PHE A 394 9.97 21.69 -0.10
N HIS A 395 9.40 21.83 -1.28
CA HIS A 395 8.83 23.07 -1.80
C HIS A 395 7.32 22.89 -1.98
N ILE A 396 6.55 23.96 -1.86
CA ILE A 396 5.12 23.96 -2.21
C ILE A 396 4.87 25.05 -3.23
N ASN A 397 4.17 24.70 -4.30
CA ASN A 397 3.70 25.68 -5.26
C ASN A 397 2.64 26.57 -4.61
N GLU A 398 2.90 27.87 -4.61
CA GLU A 398 2.09 28.86 -3.91
C GLU A 398 0.63 28.89 -4.38
N LYS A 399 0.33 28.55 -5.64
CA LYS A 399 -1.03 28.62 -6.20
C LYS A 399 -1.74 27.27 -6.29
N THR A 400 -1.00 26.21 -6.58
CA THR A 400 -1.61 24.89 -6.80
C THR A 400 -1.63 24.01 -5.56
N GLY A 401 -0.85 24.34 -4.53
CA GLY A 401 -0.69 23.48 -3.35
C GLY A 401 0.11 22.20 -3.62
N MET A 402 0.75 22.07 -4.79
CA MET A 402 1.59 20.92 -5.12
C MET A 402 2.88 20.95 -4.31
N ILE A 403 3.12 19.92 -3.50
CA ILE A 403 4.37 19.73 -2.78
C ILE A 403 5.33 18.95 -3.66
N THR A 404 6.54 19.47 -3.82
CA THR A 404 7.62 18.86 -4.60
C THR A 404 8.86 18.63 -3.74
N LEU A 405 9.67 17.65 -4.12
CA LEU A 405 10.96 17.39 -3.49
C LEU A 405 11.97 18.46 -3.95
N GLN A 406 12.46 19.31 -3.04
CA GLN A 406 13.45 20.34 -3.35
C GLN A 406 14.88 19.79 -3.23
N ASN A 407 15.17 19.07 -2.14
CA ASN A 407 16.47 18.42 -1.92
C ASN A 407 16.33 16.90 -2.09
N PRO A 408 17.02 16.27 -3.07
CA PRO A 408 16.93 14.83 -3.31
C PRO A 408 17.66 13.95 -2.29
N GLU A 409 18.36 14.52 -1.31
CA GLU A 409 19.09 13.79 -0.25
C GLU A 409 18.17 13.18 0.82
N LEU A 410 17.13 12.46 0.40
CA LEU A 410 16.29 11.70 1.30
C LEU A 410 17.01 10.42 1.71
N LYS A 411 17.04 10.16 3.01
CA LYS A 411 17.61 8.97 3.62
C LYS A 411 16.77 8.54 4.83
N THR A 412 16.32 7.30 4.86
CA THR A 412 15.49 6.71 5.91
C THR A 412 16.24 6.59 7.23
N ASN A 413 17.56 6.38 7.19
CA ASN A 413 18.42 6.40 8.38
C ASN A 413 18.58 7.80 9.00
N ILE A 414 18.29 8.88 8.24
CA ILE A 414 18.22 10.26 8.76
C ILE A 414 16.81 10.57 9.26
N ALA A 415 15.80 10.32 8.43
CA ALA A 415 14.41 10.60 8.73
C ALA A 415 13.49 9.60 8.00
N LYS A 416 12.79 8.77 8.75
CA LYS A 416 11.77 7.84 8.19
C LYS A 416 10.51 8.56 7.73
N GLN A 417 10.28 9.77 8.24
CA GLN A 417 9.08 10.55 7.98
C GLN A 417 9.36 12.03 8.16
N TYR A 418 8.73 12.85 7.31
CA TYR A 418 8.68 14.29 7.43
C TYR A 418 7.24 14.76 7.67
N SER A 419 7.04 15.57 8.70
CA SER A 419 5.80 16.29 8.98
C SER A 419 5.94 17.74 8.52
N LEU A 420 5.17 18.11 7.50
CA LEU A 420 5.11 19.46 6.97
C LEU A 420 3.87 20.14 7.51
N ARG A 421 4.04 21.22 8.25
CA ARG A 421 2.92 22.08 8.61
C ARG A 421 2.75 23.11 7.50
N ILE A 422 1.56 23.19 6.94
CA ILE A 422 1.23 24.00 5.77
C ILE A 422 0.15 24.99 6.15
N THR A 423 0.27 26.22 5.68
CA THR A 423 -0.78 27.24 5.78
C THR A 423 -1.39 27.50 4.41
N ALA A 424 -2.71 27.59 4.36
CA ALA A 424 -3.45 28.21 3.28
C ALA A 424 -3.91 29.58 3.76
N PHE A 425 -3.79 30.60 2.91
CA PHE A 425 -4.15 31.98 3.25
C PHE A 425 -4.69 32.70 2.02
N ASN A 426 -5.63 33.61 2.24
CA ASN A 426 -6.16 34.46 1.17
C ASN A 426 -5.46 35.83 1.11
N LEU A 427 -5.86 36.69 0.15
CA LEU A 427 -5.33 38.05 -0.04
C LEU A 427 -3.80 38.13 -0.25
N GLY A 428 -3.16 37.05 -0.68
CA GLY A 428 -1.70 36.99 -0.82
C GLY A 428 -0.94 37.21 0.50
N GLY A 429 -1.57 36.93 1.65
CA GLY A 429 -0.92 36.91 2.97
C GLY A 429 -0.74 38.29 3.59
N LYS A 430 -1.55 39.27 3.16
CA LYS A 430 -1.66 40.58 3.81
C LYS A 430 -2.19 40.41 5.25
N GLU A 431 -1.96 41.41 6.12
CA GLU A 431 -2.40 41.36 7.52
C GLU A 431 -3.91 41.13 7.71
N GLU A 432 -4.72 41.53 6.73
CA GLU A 432 -6.17 41.36 6.71
C GLU A 432 -6.61 40.00 6.13
N GLY A 433 -5.68 39.18 5.65
CA GLY A 433 -5.93 37.85 5.12
C GLY A 433 -6.23 36.83 6.22
N LEU A 434 -7.20 35.97 5.96
CA LEU A 434 -7.53 34.86 6.83
C LEU A 434 -6.72 33.62 6.43
N SER A 435 -6.47 32.74 7.39
CA SER A 435 -5.65 31.54 7.16
C SER A 435 -6.11 30.34 7.97
N SER A 436 -5.78 29.16 7.47
CA SER A 436 -5.89 27.90 8.18
C SER A 436 -4.64 27.06 7.96
N THR A 437 -4.48 25.99 8.74
CA THR A 437 -3.32 25.10 8.65
C THR A 437 -3.72 23.65 8.54
N CYS A 438 -2.95 22.86 7.79
CA CYS A 438 -3.01 21.40 7.78
C CYS A 438 -1.60 20.81 7.95
N THR A 439 -1.53 19.48 8.03
CA THR A 439 -0.26 18.73 8.08
C THR A 439 -0.15 17.81 6.87
N ALA A 440 1.01 17.78 6.20
CA ALA A 440 1.35 16.73 5.24
C ALA A 440 2.43 15.84 5.83
N VAL A 441 2.14 14.55 5.95
CA VAL A 441 3.04 13.52 6.46
C VAL A 441 3.60 12.75 5.29
N ILE A 442 4.90 12.89 5.06
CA ILE A 442 5.63 12.28 3.96
C ILE A 442 6.49 11.15 4.53
N ASN A 443 6.14 9.90 4.25
CA ASN A 443 6.95 8.75 4.63
C ASN A 443 8.07 8.57 3.62
N VAL A 444 9.29 8.37 4.11
CA VAL A 444 10.42 8.02 3.27
C VAL A 444 10.47 6.51 3.16
N VAL A 445 10.38 6.00 1.94
CA VAL A 445 10.43 4.58 1.62
C VAL A 445 11.85 4.23 1.23
N ASP A 446 12.40 3.28 1.98
CA ASP A 446 13.75 2.77 1.74
C ASP A 446 13.87 2.16 0.34
N VAL A 447 15.04 2.27 -0.25
CA VAL A 447 15.42 1.58 -1.48
C VAL A 447 16.83 1.05 -1.28
N ASN A 448 17.14 -0.08 -1.92
CA ASN A 448 18.46 -0.70 -1.87
C ASN A 448 19.53 0.19 -2.53
N ASP A 449 20.05 1.17 -1.81
CA ASP A 449 21.01 2.16 -2.33
C ASP A 449 22.35 2.13 -1.58
N SER A 450 22.44 1.30 -0.54
CA SER A 450 23.66 1.02 0.20
C SER A 450 24.16 -0.38 -0.15
N PRO A 451 25.31 -0.55 -0.83
CA PRO A 451 25.87 -1.87 -1.07
C PRO A 451 26.46 -2.49 0.22
N PRO A 452 26.54 -3.82 0.33
CA PRO A 452 27.17 -4.47 1.46
C PRO A 452 28.67 -4.19 1.45
N VAL A 453 29.21 -3.85 2.62
CA VAL A 453 30.61 -3.50 2.82
C VAL A 453 31.25 -4.46 3.79
N PHE A 454 32.34 -5.11 3.37
CA PHE A 454 33.19 -5.87 4.28
C PHE A 454 33.90 -4.94 5.27
N LEU A 455 34.10 -5.41 6.50
CA LEU A 455 34.83 -4.64 7.53
C LEU A 455 36.28 -4.31 7.09
N GLU A 456 36.92 -5.23 6.37
CA GLU A 456 38.27 -5.07 5.84
C GLU A 456 38.29 -5.47 4.35
N SER A 457 39.15 -4.82 3.55
CA SER A 457 39.32 -5.17 2.13
C SER A 457 40.27 -6.36 1.91
N GLN A 458 41.05 -6.70 2.93
CA GLN A 458 42.03 -7.78 2.91
C GLN A 458 42.09 -8.44 4.29
N TYR A 459 42.02 -9.76 4.32
CA TYR A 459 42.10 -10.58 5.53
C TYR A 459 43.31 -11.53 5.44
N GLY A 460 44.05 -11.66 6.53
CA GLY A 460 45.24 -12.51 6.61
C GLY A 460 46.55 -11.72 6.48
N SER A 461 47.68 -12.36 6.16
CA SER A 461 47.84 -13.76 5.74
C SER A 461 47.63 -14.79 6.85
N PHE A 462 46.77 -15.78 6.61
CA PHE A 462 46.59 -16.93 7.49
C PHE A 462 47.58 -18.03 7.10
N ILE A 463 48.44 -18.44 8.03
CA ILE A 463 49.45 -19.48 7.79
C ILE A 463 48.86 -20.83 8.23
N ILE A 464 48.77 -21.77 7.29
CA ILE A 464 48.19 -23.10 7.53
C ILE A 464 49.23 -24.16 7.11
N PRO A 465 49.60 -25.09 7.99
CA PRO A 465 50.54 -26.16 7.63
C PRO A 465 49.90 -27.10 6.60
N GLU A 466 50.69 -27.60 5.66
CA GLU A 466 50.13 -28.43 4.58
C GLU A 466 49.47 -29.74 5.06
N ASN A 467 49.94 -30.26 6.20
CA ASN A 467 49.36 -31.44 6.86
C ASN A 467 48.11 -31.12 7.72
N ALA A 468 47.54 -29.92 7.60
CA ALA A 468 46.30 -29.56 8.29
C ALA A 468 45.14 -30.47 7.85
N GLU A 469 44.42 -31.02 8.82
CA GLU A 469 43.23 -31.83 8.52
C GLU A 469 42.10 -30.96 7.92
N PRO A 470 41.35 -31.47 6.92
CA PRO A 470 40.13 -30.82 6.48
C PRO A 470 39.15 -30.55 7.63
N GLY A 471 38.52 -29.37 7.63
CA GLY A 471 37.59 -28.88 8.65
C GLY A 471 38.12 -27.69 9.45
N VAL A 472 39.37 -27.28 9.25
CA VAL A 472 39.97 -26.10 9.90
C VAL A 472 39.28 -24.82 9.45
N LEU A 473 38.87 -23.98 10.41
CA LEU A 473 38.38 -22.63 10.15
C LEU A 473 39.56 -21.72 9.81
N ILE A 474 39.54 -21.13 8.61
CA ILE A 474 40.55 -20.17 8.16
C ILE A 474 40.23 -18.78 8.70
N VAL A 475 39.03 -18.28 8.37
CA VAL A 475 38.60 -16.93 8.74
C VAL A 475 37.08 -16.82 8.74
N THR A 476 36.55 -15.92 9.57
CA THR A 476 35.18 -15.45 9.50
C THR A 476 35.17 -14.01 9.02
N LEU A 477 34.49 -13.77 7.90
CA LEU A 477 34.29 -12.45 7.31
C LEU A 477 32.95 -11.90 7.77
N THR A 478 32.89 -10.58 7.95
CA THR A 478 31.66 -9.87 8.25
C THR A 478 31.49 -8.73 7.26
N ALA A 479 30.31 -8.67 6.63
CA ALA A 479 29.86 -7.55 5.82
C ALA A 479 28.60 -6.97 6.43
N SER A 480 28.47 -5.64 6.35
CA SER A 480 27.31 -4.90 6.82
C SER A 480 26.70 -4.11 5.69
N ASP A 481 25.38 -3.96 5.74
CA ASP A 481 24.59 -3.17 4.81
C ASP A 481 23.87 -2.05 5.58
N GLU A 482 23.91 -0.83 5.05
CA GLU A 482 23.39 0.38 5.70
C GLU A 482 21.93 0.71 5.36
N ASP A 483 21.28 -0.05 4.48
CA ASP A 483 19.83 0.11 4.23
C ASP A 483 19.05 -0.06 5.56
N GLU A 484 17.75 0.22 5.62
CA GLU A 484 16.96 0.02 6.84
C GLU A 484 16.09 -1.23 6.76
N GLU A 485 15.50 -1.47 5.60
CA GLU A 485 14.56 -2.55 5.32
C GLU A 485 15.27 -3.91 5.21
N ALA A 486 14.68 -4.93 5.84
CA ALA A 486 15.32 -6.25 5.93
C ALA A 486 15.53 -6.90 4.55
N GLU A 487 14.62 -6.66 3.60
CA GLU A 487 14.71 -7.21 2.24
C GLU A 487 15.95 -6.74 1.49
N TYR A 488 16.38 -5.50 1.71
CA TYR A 488 17.56 -4.93 1.04
C TYR A 488 18.87 -5.31 1.74
N LYS A 489 18.82 -5.61 3.04
CA LYS A 489 19.97 -6.04 3.84
C LYS A 489 20.49 -7.44 3.57
N PHE A 490 19.75 -8.32 2.89
CA PHE A 490 20.18 -9.71 2.73
C PHE A 490 21.42 -9.82 1.83
N ILE A 491 22.51 -10.35 2.40
CA ILE A 491 23.81 -10.43 1.74
C ILE A 491 24.06 -11.84 1.22
N ASP A 492 24.21 -11.96 -0.09
CA ASP A 492 24.71 -13.13 -0.78
C ASP A 492 26.24 -13.08 -0.91
N PHE A 493 26.91 -14.10 -0.39
CA PHE A 493 28.36 -14.27 -0.48
C PHE A 493 28.73 -15.28 -1.55
N SER A 494 29.74 -14.97 -2.36
CA SER A 494 30.27 -15.87 -3.39
C SER A 494 31.79 -15.74 -3.52
N VAL A 495 32.45 -16.83 -3.93
CA VAL A 495 33.86 -16.78 -4.36
C VAL A 495 33.91 -16.31 -5.81
N VAL A 496 34.72 -15.28 -6.06
CA VAL A 496 34.98 -14.76 -7.40
C VAL A 496 36.17 -15.48 -8.05
N SER A 497 37.26 -15.69 -7.30
CA SER A 497 38.49 -16.35 -7.78
C SER A 497 39.38 -16.84 -6.62
N GLY A 498 40.42 -17.63 -6.92
CA GLY A 498 41.42 -18.09 -5.96
C GLY A 498 41.04 -19.35 -5.19
N ASN A 499 40.02 -20.07 -5.66
CA ASN A 499 39.54 -21.34 -5.10
C ASN A 499 39.03 -22.27 -6.22
N GLU A 500 39.68 -22.24 -7.38
CA GLU A 500 39.25 -22.94 -8.60
C GLU A 500 39.28 -24.46 -8.46
N ASP A 501 40.14 -24.98 -7.58
CA ASP A 501 40.25 -26.40 -7.27
C ASP A 501 39.32 -26.83 -6.12
N GLY A 502 38.60 -25.91 -5.49
CA GLY A 502 37.66 -26.18 -4.40
C GLY A 502 38.34 -26.64 -3.10
N THR A 503 39.52 -26.08 -2.80
CA THR A 503 40.27 -26.32 -1.57
C THR A 503 39.57 -25.75 -0.34
N PHE A 504 38.84 -24.66 -0.49
CA PHE A 504 38.07 -24.03 0.57
C PHE A 504 36.56 -24.15 0.35
N GLU A 505 35.81 -24.28 1.45
CA GLU A 505 34.35 -24.17 1.47
C GLU A 505 33.93 -22.86 2.15
N ILE A 506 32.97 -22.17 1.55
CA ILE A 506 32.36 -20.97 2.13
C ILE A 506 31.01 -21.36 2.75
N VAL A 507 30.92 -21.22 4.07
CA VAL A 507 29.73 -21.55 4.84
C VAL A 507 29.09 -20.26 5.38
N LYS A 508 27.85 -20.01 4.97
CA LYS A 508 27.05 -18.88 5.45
C LYS A 508 26.56 -19.16 6.88
N ALA A 509 26.70 -18.19 7.77
CA ALA A 509 26.16 -18.31 9.11
C ALA A 509 24.62 -18.17 9.11
N GLN A 510 23.96 -18.55 10.22
CA GLN A 510 22.52 -18.27 10.40
C GLN A 510 22.22 -16.77 10.53
N GLN A 511 23.21 -15.98 10.96
CA GLN A 511 23.13 -14.53 11.03
C GLN A 511 23.53 -13.93 9.68
N ASN A 512 22.68 -13.03 9.14
CA ASN A 512 22.96 -12.33 7.89
C ASN A 512 24.27 -11.51 7.99
N GLY A 513 25.02 -11.44 6.90
CA GLY A 513 26.27 -10.69 6.82
C GLY A 513 27.50 -11.38 7.41
N ILE A 514 27.39 -12.62 7.89
CA ILE A 514 28.53 -13.39 8.40
C ILE A 514 28.78 -14.62 7.53
N VAL A 515 30.03 -14.81 7.13
CA VAL A 515 30.46 -15.96 6.33
C VAL A 515 31.81 -16.49 6.81
N SER A 516 31.97 -17.81 6.85
CA SER A 516 33.20 -18.46 7.28
C SER A 516 33.81 -19.28 6.15
N ILE A 517 35.14 -19.27 6.06
CA ILE A 517 35.91 -20.05 5.10
C ILE A 517 36.58 -21.21 5.84
N PHE A 518 36.32 -22.43 5.40
CA PHE A 518 36.90 -23.65 5.96
C PHE A 518 37.79 -24.36 4.94
N LEU A 519 38.87 -24.97 5.41
CA LEU A 519 39.65 -25.91 4.62
C LEU A 519 38.84 -27.21 4.44
N VAL A 520 38.68 -27.69 3.21
CA VAL A 520 37.92 -28.95 2.94
C VAL A 520 38.70 -29.98 2.12
N LYS A 521 39.90 -29.61 1.65
CA LYS A 521 40.85 -30.52 1.00
C LYS A 521 42.19 -30.47 1.72
N GLU A 522 42.96 -31.54 1.53
CA GLU A 522 44.36 -31.57 1.94
C GLU A 522 45.14 -30.51 1.15
N LEU A 523 46.08 -29.85 1.83
CA LEU A 523 47.00 -28.89 1.24
C LEU A 523 48.28 -29.61 0.81
N ASP A 524 48.98 -29.01 -0.14
CA ASP A 524 50.23 -29.54 -0.73
C ASP A 524 51.04 -28.30 -1.13
N TYR A 525 52.06 -27.99 -0.33
CA TYR A 525 52.87 -26.79 -0.49
C TYR A 525 53.62 -26.80 -1.83
N GLU A 526 54.22 -27.95 -2.17
CA GLU A 526 54.97 -28.19 -3.40
C GLU A 526 54.12 -27.92 -4.66
N LYS A 527 52.80 -28.10 -4.55
CA LYS A 527 51.85 -27.77 -5.61
C LYS A 527 51.36 -26.33 -5.56
N THR A 528 51.00 -25.80 -4.38
CA THR A 528 50.44 -24.45 -4.22
C THR A 528 50.76 -23.90 -2.83
N ASP A 529 51.66 -22.92 -2.78
CA ASP A 529 52.19 -22.31 -1.56
C ASP A 529 51.37 -21.10 -1.07
N GLU A 530 50.56 -20.49 -1.94
CA GLU A 530 49.70 -19.36 -1.61
C GLU A 530 48.33 -19.46 -2.31
N TYR A 531 47.27 -19.18 -1.55
CA TYR A 531 45.93 -18.94 -2.05
C TYR A 531 45.49 -17.50 -1.78
N VAL A 532 45.01 -16.82 -2.83
CA VAL A 532 44.43 -15.48 -2.73
C VAL A 532 42.96 -15.56 -3.12
N VAL A 533 42.10 -15.87 -2.14
CA VAL A 533 40.67 -16.07 -2.36
C VAL A 533 39.97 -14.71 -2.41
N LEU A 534 39.37 -14.37 -3.55
CA LEU A 534 38.56 -13.16 -3.70
C LEU A 534 37.09 -13.49 -3.43
N VAL A 535 36.51 -12.88 -2.39
CA VAL A 535 35.12 -13.06 -1.98
C VAL A 535 34.32 -11.81 -2.31
N SER A 536 33.11 -11.97 -2.83
CA SER A 536 32.15 -10.89 -3.09
C SER A 536 30.94 -11.01 -2.18
N ALA A 537 30.48 -9.87 -1.68
CA ALA A 537 29.20 -9.68 -1.01
C ALA A 537 28.29 -8.86 -1.93
N LYS A 538 27.04 -9.30 -2.10
CA LYS A 538 26.04 -8.59 -2.90
C LYS A 538 24.68 -8.69 -2.24
N ASN A 539 23.85 -7.65 -2.39
CA ASN A 539 22.44 -7.76 -2.01
C ASN A 539 21.75 -8.78 -2.92
N GLU A 540 20.74 -9.46 -2.38
CA GLU A 540 19.82 -10.25 -3.21
C GLU A 540 18.96 -9.33 -4.10
N ALA A 541 18.55 -8.18 -3.55
CA ALA A 541 17.85 -7.14 -4.29
C ALA A 541 18.81 -6.36 -5.22
N PRO A 542 18.34 -5.84 -6.38
CA PRO A 542 19.15 -4.99 -7.24
C PRO A 542 19.40 -3.62 -6.60
N LEU A 543 20.65 -3.12 -6.70
CA LEU A 543 21.01 -1.79 -6.22
C LEU A 543 20.40 -0.69 -7.10
N VAL A 544 20.02 0.41 -6.46
CA VAL A 544 19.45 1.62 -7.08
C VAL A 544 20.40 2.79 -6.89
N GLY A 545 20.70 3.53 -7.95
CA GLY A 545 21.49 4.77 -7.88
C GLY A 545 22.99 4.60 -7.62
N VAL A 546 23.45 3.40 -7.24
CA VAL A 546 24.86 3.10 -6.91
C VAL A 546 25.36 1.88 -7.70
N GLN A 547 26.63 1.91 -8.11
CA GLN A 547 27.31 0.74 -8.69
C GLN A 547 28.15 0.01 -7.63
N TYR A 548 28.24 -1.32 -7.73
CA TYR A 548 29.13 -2.13 -6.89
C TYR A 548 30.58 -1.65 -7.00
N GLY A 549 31.24 -1.44 -5.86
CA GLY A 549 32.62 -0.97 -5.75
C GLY A 549 33.54 -1.94 -5.00
N LEU A 550 34.81 -1.55 -4.81
CA LEU A 550 35.83 -2.35 -4.12
C LEU A 550 35.44 -2.77 -2.70
N SER A 551 34.60 -1.98 -2.01
CA SER A 551 34.09 -2.28 -0.67
C SER A 551 33.19 -3.53 -0.60
N SER A 552 32.63 -3.95 -1.74
CA SER A 552 31.78 -5.16 -1.86
C SER A 552 32.58 -6.44 -2.13
N THR A 553 33.91 -6.34 -2.17
CA THR A 553 34.82 -7.47 -2.36
C THR A 553 35.94 -7.45 -1.32
N ALA A 554 36.35 -8.62 -0.84
CA ALA A 554 37.48 -8.77 0.07
C ALA A 554 38.39 -9.90 -0.39
N THR A 555 39.70 -9.74 -0.17
CA THR A 555 40.70 -10.77 -0.45
C THR A 555 41.09 -11.49 0.83
N VAL A 556 41.17 -12.81 0.78
CA VAL A 556 41.64 -13.66 1.89
C VAL A 556 42.94 -14.30 1.44
N HIS A 557 44.03 -13.94 2.10
CA HIS A 557 45.35 -14.52 1.84
C HIS A 557 45.59 -15.70 2.78
N VAL A 558 45.82 -16.87 2.20
CA VAL A 558 46.20 -18.08 2.91
C VAL A 558 47.57 -18.51 2.41
N LEU A 559 48.54 -18.57 3.32
CA LEU A 559 49.88 -19.08 3.04
C LEU A 559 49.97 -20.50 3.55
N VAL A 560 50.46 -21.40 2.71
CA VAL A 560 50.73 -22.78 3.11
C VAL A 560 52.13 -22.82 3.72
N GLU A 561 52.24 -23.35 4.93
CA GLU A 561 53.52 -23.63 5.57
C GLU A 561 53.97 -25.03 5.14
N ASN A 562 55.13 -25.12 4.46
CA ASN A 562 55.78 -26.39 4.15
C ASN A 562 56.11 -27.13 5.46
N ILE A 563 55.73 -28.41 5.50
CA ILE A 563 56.04 -29.35 6.57
C ILE A 563 56.84 -30.48 5.96
N ASN A 564 58.09 -30.62 6.41
CA ASN A 564 59.01 -31.66 5.94
C ASN A 564 58.33 -33.05 5.86
N GLU A 565 58.21 -33.56 4.65
CA GLU A 565 57.56 -34.82 4.32
C GLU A 565 58.55 -35.99 4.25
N ALA A 566 58.03 -37.22 4.14
CA ALA A 566 58.88 -38.39 3.96
C ALA A 566 59.24 -38.56 2.48
N PRO A 567 60.49 -38.96 2.16
CA PRO A 567 60.87 -39.31 0.79
C PRO A 567 59.96 -40.40 0.23
N THR A 568 59.72 -40.43 -1.08
CA THR A 568 58.89 -41.47 -1.71
C THR A 568 59.71 -42.35 -2.63
N PHE A 569 59.69 -43.67 -2.41
CA PHE A 569 60.35 -44.61 -3.33
C PHE A 569 59.61 -44.68 -4.67
N THR A 570 60.35 -44.78 -5.77
CA THR A 570 59.76 -44.92 -7.12
C THR A 570 58.99 -46.24 -7.33
N LYS A 571 59.19 -47.22 -6.44
CA LYS A 571 58.49 -48.51 -6.39
C LYS A 571 58.33 -48.95 -4.94
N GLU A 572 57.19 -49.54 -4.62
CA GLU A 572 56.97 -50.21 -3.32
C GLU A 572 57.84 -51.48 -3.17
N LYS A 573 58.08 -52.17 -4.29
CA LYS A 573 58.90 -53.41 -4.35
C LYS A 573 59.86 -53.40 -5.54
N TYR A 574 61.09 -53.80 -5.29
CA TYR A 574 62.15 -53.98 -6.28
C TYR A 574 62.48 -55.47 -6.40
N GLU A 575 61.86 -56.13 -7.38
CA GLU A 575 62.06 -57.57 -7.63
C GLU A 575 63.22 -57.80 -8.61
N VAL A 576 64.11 -58.74 -8.27
CA VAL A 576 65.27 -59.09 -9.09
C VAL A 576 65.63 -60.56 -8.97
N ASN A 577 66.07 -61.17 -10.08
CA ASN A 577 66.60 -62.53 -10.09
C ASN A 577 68.13 -62.48 -10.02
N VAL A 578 68.73 -63.16 -9.05
CA VAL A 578 70.17 -63.12 -8.79
C VAL A 578 70.68 -64.55 -8.70
N LEU A 579 71.69 -64.87 -9.50
CA LEU A 579 72.39 -66.16 -9.39
C LEU A 579 73.09 -66.24 -8.03
N GLU A 580 73.03 -67.39 -7.38
CA GLU A 580 73.87 -67.66 -6.23
C GLU A 580 75.36 -67.73 -6.63
N ASN A 581 76.26 -67.71 -5.65
CA ASN A 581 77.71 -67.73 -5.86
C ASN A 581 78.31 -66.55 -6.65
N LEU A 582 77.53 -65.51 -6.94
CA LEU A 582 78.07 -64.28 -7.52
C LEU A 582 79.09 -63.63 -6.57
N PRO A 583 80.16 -63.04 -7.11
CA PRO A 583 81.22 -62.46 -6.28
C PRO A 583 80.70 -61.26 -5.48
N PRO A 584 81.27 -61.01 -4.28
CA PRO A 584 81.02 -59.78 -3.54
C PRO A 584 81.26 -58.53 -4.41
N LYS A 585 80.54 -57.45 -4.11
CA LYS A 585 80.46 -56.18 -4.85
C LYS A 585 79.69 -56.23 -6.16
N THR A 586 79.03 -57.34 -6.48
CA THR A 586 78.07 -57.37 -7.59
C THR A 586 76.86 -56.51 -7.23
N VAL A 587 76.51 -55.53 -8.06
CA VAL A 587 75.30 -54.74 -7.92
C VAL A 587 74.09 -55.60 -8.29
N VAL A 588 73.16 -55.75 -7.35
CA VAL A 588 71.94 -56.53 -7.48
C VAL A 588 70.81 -55.67 -8.04
N VAL A 589 70.57 -54.52 -7.43
CA VAL A 589 69.53 -53.57 -7.84
C VAL A 589 69.88 -52.17 -7.35
N THR A 590 69.42 -51.14 -8.05
CA THR A 590 69.51 -49.74 -7.59
C THR A 590 68.12 -49.27 -7.22
N VAL A 591 67.95 -48.83 -5.97
CA VAL A 591 66.70 -48.24 -5.49
C VAL A 591 66.75 -46.72 -5.62
N LYS A 592 65.59 -46.09 -5.83
CA LYS A 592 65.51 -44.63 -5.95
C LYS A 592 64.31 -44.09 -5.17
N ALA A 593 64.56 -43.11 -4.33
CA ALA A 593 63.55 -42.27 -3.71
C ALA A 593 63.59 -40.84 -4.26
N LEU A 594 62.46 -40.14 -4.14
CA LEU A 594 62.26 -38.74 -4.50
C LEU A 594 62.00 -37.95 -3.21
N GLU A 595 62.62 -36.79 -3.08
CA GLU A 595 62.32 -35.83 -2.02
C GLU A 595 61.13 -34.98 -2.47
N PRO A 596 59.96 -35.07 -1.82
CA PRO A 596 58.84 -34.17 -2.11
C PRO A 596 59.20 -32.70 -1.83
N ASP A 597 59.90 -32.42 -0.71
CA ASP A 597 60.17 -31.05 -0.26
C ASP A 597 61.01 -30.21 -1.26
N THR A 598 60.62 -28.95 -1.40
CA THR A 598 61.20 -28.00 -2.37
C THR A 598 62.62 -27.52 -1.96
N SER A 599 63.64 -28.40 -2.04
CA SER A 599 65.04 -28.05 -1.82
C SER A 599 65.98 -28.52 -2.96
N PRO A 600 66.90 -27.67 -3.46
CA PRO A 600 67.66 -27.94 -4.70
C PRO A 600 68.85 -28.90 -4.59
N THR A 601 69.07 -29.62 -3.47
CA THR A 601 70.22 -30.54 -3.33
C THR A 601 69.82 -31.94 -2.86
N PRO A 602 70.37 -33.03 -3.44
CA PRO A 602 70.05 -34.40 -3.01
C PRO A 602 70.65 -34.69 -1.63
N SER A 603 69.84 -34.53 -0.58
CA SER A 603 70.15 -34.82 0.82
C SER A 603 69.77 -36.25 1.24
N LEU A 604 69.14 -37.03 0.35
CA LEU A 604 68.70 -38.39 0.66
C LEU A 604 69.88 -39.33 1.00
N ARG A 605 69.63 -40.21 1.97
CA ARG A 605 70.51 -41.31 2.38
C ARG A 605 69.74 -42.62 2.38
N TYR A 606 70.45 -43.70 2.07
CA TYR A 606 69.88 -45.02 1.95
C TYR A 606 70.54 -46.03 2.89
N SER A 607 69.75 -46.98 3.41
CA SER A 607 70.27 -48.07 4.23
C SER A 607 69.43 -49.33 4.10
N LEU A 608 70.02 -50.46 4.48
CA LEU A 608 69.35 -51.75 4.56
C LEU A 608 68.85 -51.99 5.98
N ARG A 609 67.62 -52.49 6.08
CA ARG A 609 67.02 -53.02 7.31
C ARG A 609 66.59 -54.46 7.09
N ASN A 610 66.67 -55.26 8.16
CA ASN A 610 66.27 -56.67 8.19
C ASN A 610 67.08 -57.64 7.29
N ASP A 611 68.33 -57.29 6.93
CA ASP A 611 69.27 -58.22 6.28
C ASP A 611 69.85 -59.23 7.29
N SER A 612 69.06 -60.25 7.62
CA SER A 612 69.38 -61.24 8.67
C SER A 612 70.66 -62.07 8.43
N LYS A 613 71.10 -62.21 7.18
CA LYS A 613 72.30 -62.97 6.79
C LYS A 613 73.51 -62.08 6.52
N HIS A 614 73.35 -60.75 6.53
CA HIS A 614 74.41 -59.80 6.17
C HIS A 614 75.04 -60.09 4.80
N TRP A 615 74.21 -60.53 3.86
CA TRP A 615 74.63 -60.86 2.49
C TRP A 615 74.67 -59.65 1.60
N LEU A 616 73.99 -58.58 1.97
CA LEU A 616 73.85 -57.38 1.18
C LEU A 616 74.56 -56.21 1.87
N SER A 617 74.93 -55.25 1.06
CA SER A 617 75.41 -53.93 1.45
C SER A 617 74.75 -52.92 0.53
N MET A 618 74.67 -51.67 0.96
CA MET A 618 74.07 -50.62 0.15
C MET A 618 74.94 -49.38 0.20
N ASP A 619 75.11 -48.74 -0.96
CA ASP A 619 75.73 -47.43 -1.03
C ASP A 619 74.75 -46.37 -0.52
N GLU A 620 75.18 -45.62 0.50
CA GLU A 620 74.36 -44.67 1.23
C GLU A 620 73.86 -43.50 0.35
N VAL A 621 74.50 -43.23 -0.79
CA VAL A 621 74.21 -42.06 -1.65
C VAL A 621 73.56 -42.48 -2.96
N SER A 622 74.07 -43.51 -3.64
CA SER A 622 73.57 -43.95 -4.94
C SER A 622 72.35 -44.87 -4.86
N GLY A 623 72.09 -45.49 -3.69
CA GLY A 623 71.02 -46.47 -3.52
C GLY A 623 71.31 -47.82 -4.20
N GLU A 624 72.56 -48.08 -4.59
CA GLU A 624 72.97 -49.38 -5.13
C GLU A 624 73.04 -50.44 -4.03
N VAL A 625 72.24 -51.50 -4.17
CA VAL A 625 72.32 -52.72 -3.35
C VAL A 625 73.35 -53.65 -3.97
N GLN A 626 74.39 -53.99 -3.22
CA GLN A 626 75.50 -54.83 -3.64
C GLN A 626 75.65 -56.06 -2.74
N LEU A 627 76.19 -57.14 -3.29
CA LEU A 627 76.54 -58.33 -2.51
C LEU A 627 77.71 -58.02 -1.55
N ALA A 628 77.47 -58.12 -0.24
CA ALA A 628 78.54 -58.15 0.76
C ALA A 628 79.20 -59.53 0.84
N GLN A 629 78.41 -60.59 0.64
CA GLN A 629 78.84 -61.98 0.59
C GLN A 629 78.15 -62.70 -0.57
N PRO A 630 78.71 -63.81 -1.07
CA PRO A 630 78.01 -64.65 -2.03
C PRO A 630 76.68 -65.13 -1.43
N LEU A 631 75.61 -65.01 -2.21
CA LEU A 631 74.33 -65.60 -1.86
C LEU A 631 74.42 -67.12 -1.98
N ASP A 632 73.72 -67.83 -1.11
CA ASP A 632 73.66 -69.28 -1.04
C ASP A 632 72.18 -69.66 -0.85
N ARG A 633 71.60 -70.27 -1.88
CA ARG A 633 70.17 -70.58 -1.94
C ARG A 633 69.81 -71.70 -0.96
N GLU A 634 70.71 -72.65 -0.70
CA GLU A 634 70.49 -73.78 0.19
C GLU A 634 70.29 -73.34 1.65
N LEU A 635 70.74 -72.12 2.00
CA LEU A 635 70.60 -71.54 3.33
C LEU A 635 69.27 -70.80 3.58
N VAL A 636 68.60 -70.26 2.55
CA VAL A 636 67.36 -69.45 2.72
C VAL A 636 66.22 -69.79 1.75
N GLN A 637 66.34 -70.84 0.94
CA GLN A 637 65.42 -71.19 -0.17
C GLN A 637 65.46 -70.16 -1.32
N ASP A 638 64.46 -70.17 -2.21
CA ASP A 638 64.44 -69.41 -3.47
C ASP A 638 64.23 -67.89 -3.31
N LEU A 639 64.03 -67.38 -2.10
CA LEU A 639 63.60 -65.99 -1.87
C LEU A 639 64.31 -65.34 -0.69
N TYR A 640 64.90 -64.17 -0.94
CA TYR A 640 65.51 -63.32 0.09
C TYR A 640 64.93 -61.91 0.03
N ILE A 641 64.22 -61.50 1.08
CA ILE A 641 63.55 -60.19 1.16
C ILE A 641 64.28 -59.34 2.20
N VAL A 642 64.67 -58.13 1.80
CA VAL A 642 65.21 -57.11 2.71
C VAL A 642 64.44 -55.81 2.52
N GLU A 643 64.45 -54.97 3.55
CA GLU A 643 63.82 -53.66 3.51
C GLU A 643 64.89 -52.60 3.27
N VAL A 644 64.58 -51.63 2.41
CA VAL A 644 65.42 -50.46 2.19
C VAL A 644 64.75 -49.24 2.82
N ILE A 645 65.55 -48.36 3.40
CA ILE A 645 65.09 -47.13 4.03
C ILE A 645 65.73 -45.95 3.30
N ALA A 646 64.94 -44.94 2.97
CA ALA A 646 65.41 -43.64 2.52
C ALA A 646 65.04 -42.57 3.53
N TRP A 647 65.96 -41.67 3.87
CA TRP A 647 65.72 -40.54 4.77
C TRP A 647 66.53 -39.32 4.33
N GLU A 648 66.09 -38.14 4.78
CA GLU A 648 66.85 -36.92 4.57
C GLU A 648 68.00 -36.83 5.59
N LYS A 649 69.24 -36.54 5.15
CA LYS A 649 70.44 -36.53 6.00
C LYS A 649 70.28 -35.75 7.31
N ASP A 650 69.64 -34.59 7.25
CA ASP A 650 69.48 -33.68 8.39
C ASP A 650 68.19 -33.96 9.19
N SER A 651 67.29 -34.83 8.69
CA SER A 651 65.98 -35.18 9.27
C SER A 651 65.73 -36.71 9.32
N PRO A 652 66.58 -37.52 10.01
CA PRO A 652 66.52 -38.98 9.97
C PRO A 652 65.27 -39.60 10.62
N SER A 653 64.47 -38.83 11.34
CA SER A 653 63.18 -39.28 11.90
C SER A 653 62.08 -39.40 10.84
N VAL A 654 62.24 -38.75 9.69
CA VAL A 654 61.29 -38.79 8.59
C VAL A 654 61.89 -39.67 7.49
N SER A 655 61.34 -40.86 7.34
CA SER A 655 61.90 -41.88 6.45
C SER A 655 60.80 -42.69 5.80
N ALA A 656 61.10 -43.21 4.60
CA ALA A 656 60.24 -44.16 3.93
C ALA A 656 60.94 -45.50 3.77
N THR A 657 60.14 -46.54 3.56
CA THR A 657 60.61 -47.90 3.35
C THR A 657 60.09 -48.50 2.05
N ALA A 658 60.85 -49.40 1.47
CA ALA A 658 60.44 -50.23 0.34
C ALA A 658 61.06 -51.63 0.46
N GLU A 659 60.54 -52.61 -0.27
CA GLU A 659 61.07 -53.99 -0.25
C GLU A 659 62.00 -54.24 -1.44
N VAL A 660 63.13 -54.89 -1.19
CA VAL A 660 63.97 -55.51 -2.23
C VAL A 660 63.78 -57.02 -2.13
N VAL A 661 63.21 -57.59 -3.19
CA VAL A 661 62.83 -58.99 -3.27
C VAL A 661 63.79 -59.68 -4.23
N ILE A 662 64.72 -60.47 -3.67
CA ILE A 662 65.72 -61.20 -4.43
C ILE A 662 65.24 -62.64 -4.62
N HIS A 663 64.96 -62.99 -5.87
CA HIS A 663 64.74 -64.36 -6.29
C HIS A 663 66.09 -65.01 -6.56
N LEU A 664 66.43 -66.00 -5.73
CA LEU A 664 67.69 -66.72 -5.82
C LEU A 664 67.60 -67.75 -6.94
N VAL A 665 68.48 -67.60 -7.93
CA VAL A 665 68.60 -68.52 -9.06
C VAL A 665 69.72 -69.50 -8.77
N ASP A 666 69.33 -70.75 -8.67
CA ASP A 666 70.18 -71.90 -8.39
C ASP A 666 71.35 -72.07 -9.38
N VAL A 667 72.51 -72.50 -8.87
CA VAL A 667 73.73 -72.86 -9.59
C VAL A 667 74.13 -74.27 -9.14
N ASN A 668 74.60 -75.13 -10.06
CA ASN A 668 74.99 -76.50 -9.73
C ASN A 668 76.33 -76.59 -8.97
N ASP A 669 76.33 -76.28 -7.67
CA ASP A 669 77.51 -76.22 -6.82
C ASP A 669 77.54 -77.29 -5.71
N ASN A 670 76.45 -78.02 -5.47
CA ASN A 670 76.45 -79.18 -4.59
C ASN A 670 76.62 -80.48 -5.40
N SER A 671 77.32 -81.45 -4.81
CA SER A 671 77.45 -82.78 -5.41
C SER A 671 76.40 -83.73 -4.83
N PRO A 672 75.87 -84.67 -5.65
CA PRO A 672 74.84 -85.58 -5.18
C PRO A 672 75.41 -86.51 -4.12
N ILE A 673 74.63 -86.77 -3.07
CA ILE A 673 75.00 -87.66 -1.97
C ILE A 673 74.22 -88.96 -2.01
N LEU A 674 74.87 -90.09 -1.75
CA LEU A 674 74.18 -91.36 -1.52
C LEU A 674 73.31 -91.27 -0.26
N VAL A 675 72.03 -91.66 -0.38
CA VAL A 675 71.05 -91.65 0.71
C VAL A 675 70.56 -93.07 0.97
N GLY A 676 70.64 -93.51 2.23
CA GLY A 676 70.14 -94.81 2.69
C GLY A 676 71.10 -95.48 3.67
N ASP A 677 70.59 -96.45 4.44
CA ASP A 677 71.41 -97.35 5.24
C ASP A 677 71.57 -98.68 4.50
N TYR A 678 72.79 -98.95 4.06
CA TYR A 678 73.13 -100.15 3.29
C TYR A 678 73.82 -101.22 4.17
N SER A 679 73.87 -101.03 5.49
CA SER A 679 74.64 -101.87 6.40
C SER A 679 74.09 -103.30 6.57
N GLU A 680 72.78 -103.47 6.38
CA GLU A 680 72.12 -104.77 6.43
C GLU A 680 71.92 -105.41 5.05
N GLU A 681 72.26 -104.71 3.98
CA GLU A 681 72.08 -105.18 2.60
C GLU A 681 73.08 -106.28 2.23
N PHE A 682 72.60 -107.34 1.59
CA PHE A 682 73.43 -108.47 1.17
C PHE A 682 72.95 -109.07 -0.14
N LEU A 683 73.89 -109.65 -0.90
CA LEU A 683 73.59 -110.48 -2.08
C LEU A 683 74.07 -111.91 -1.85
N CYS A 684 73.38 -112.87 -2.46
CA CYS A 684 73.70 -114.28 -2.31
C CYS A 684 74.91 -114.70 -3.17
N THR A 685 75.73 -115.62 -2.66
CA THR A 685 76.98 -116.09 -3.32
C THR A 685 76.71 -116.63 -4.72
N SER A 686 75.59 -117.32 -4.89
CA SER A 686 75.03 -117.69 -6.19
C SER A 686 74.04 -116.59 -6.60
N LYS A 687 74.22 -116.03 -7.80
CA LYS A 687 73.32 -115.00 -8.34
C LYS A 687 71.87 -115.50 -8.31
N GLN A 688 71.00 -114.78 -7.60
CA GLN A 688 69.55 -114.99 -7.62
C GLN A 688 68.92 -114.00 -8.59
N GLU A 689 68.02 -114.48 -9.44
CA GLU A 689 67.32 -113.62 -10.41
C GLU A 689 66.39 -112.64 -9.64
N GLY A 690 66.52 -111.34 -9.93
CA GLY A 690 65.79 -110.27 -9.25
C GLY A 690 66.38 -109.77 -7.91
N GLN A 691 67.44 -110.40 -7.37
CA GLN A 691 68.08 -109.92 -6.15
C GLN A 691 69.10 -108.81 -6.45
N ALA A 692 68.85 -107.60 -5.91
CA ALA A 692 69.73 -106.46 -6.06
C ALA A 692 69.47 -105.40 -4.99
N ILE A 693 70.47 -104.55 -4.70
CA ILE A 693 70.42 -103.50 -3.68
C ILE A 693 69.94 -102.21 -4.34
N THR A 694 68.91 -101.58 -3.78
CA THR A 694 68.37 -100.32 -4.31
C THR A 694 69.11 -99.14 -3.71
N LEU A 695 69.86 -98.41 -4.54
CA LEU A 695 70.62 -97.22 -4.19
C LEU A 695 69.80 -95.97 -4.47
N GLY A 696 69.73 -95.03 -3.52
CA GLY A 696 69.14 -93.70 -3.69
C GLY A 696 70.18 -92.59 -3.55
N ALA A 697 69.98 -91.48 -4.25
CA ALA A 697 70.79 -90.27 -4.11
C ALA A 697 69.93 -89.02 -3.89
N PHE A 698 70.54 -87.97 -3.36
CA PHE A 698 69.92 -86.67 -3.11
C PHE A 698 70.93 -85.55 -3.39
N ASP A 699 70.46 -84.44 -3.96
CA ASP A 699 71.26 -83.22 -4.12
C ASP A 699 70.58 -82.08 -3.39
N ARG A 700 71.37 -81.14 -2.86
CA ARG A 700 70.84 -79.92 -2.24
C ARG A 700 70.42 -78.89 -3.27
N ASP A 701 70.96 -78.95 -4.49
CA ASP A 701 70.61 -78.04 -5.58
C ASP A 701 69.14 -78.19 -6.01
N SER A 702 68.64 -77.22 -6.79
CA SER A 702 67.26 -77.23 -7.27
C SER A 702 66.98 -78.49 -8.09
N THR A 703 65.70 -78.80 -8.25
CA THR A 703 65.25 -79.88 -9.16
C THR A 703 65.79 -79.75 -10.59
N LYS A 704 66.26 -78.57 -11.02
CA LYS A 704 66.83 -78.35 -12.36
C LYS A 704 68.28 -78.82 -12.49
N HIS A 705 69.03 -78.84 -11.39
CA HIS A 705 70.45 -79.18 -11.37
C HIS A 705 70.76 -80.47 -10.59
N SER A 706 69.80 -80.94 -9.79
CA SER A 706 69.80 -82.21 -9.07
C SER A 706 69.52 -83.42 -10.00
N ALA A 707 68.52 -84.24 -9.68
CA ALA A 707 68.09 -85.40 -10.49
C ALA A 707 67.71 -85.01 -11.94
N PRO A 708 67.90 -85.89 -12.95
CA PRO A 708 68.21 -87.32 -12.83
C PRO A 708 69.66 -87.63 -12.48
N PHE A 709 69.85 -88.51 -11.50
CA PHE A 709 71.17 -89.01 -11.10
C PHE A 709 71.63 -90.16 -11.99
N ILE A 710 72.89 -90.13 -12.40
CA ILE A 710 73.54 -91.20 -13.14
C ILE A 710 74.45 -91.97 -12.18
N PHE A 711 74.13 -93.24 -11.95
CA PHE A 711 74.99 -94.13 -11.19
C PHE A 711 75.86 -94.96 -12.13
N ALA A 712 77.17 -94.84 -12.01
CA ALA A 712 78.13 -95.55 -12.85
C ALA A 712 79.12 -96.36 -12.01
N LEU A 713 79.36 -97.61 -12.40
CA LEU A 713 80.45 -98.41 -11.84
C LEU A 713 81.81 -97.88 -12.33
N SER A 714 82.85 -98.04 -11.52
CA SER A 714 84.23 -97.77 -11.95
C SER A 714 84.59 -98.53 -13.24
N GLN A 715 85.43 -97.92 -14.07
CA GLN A 715 85.90 -98.47 -15.35
C GLN A 715 86.85 -99.68 -15.19
N ASP A 716 87.16 -100.09 -13.96
CA ASP A 716 87.92 -101.33 -13.69
C ASP A 716 87.19 -102.54 -14.33
N PRO A 717 87.84 -103.27 -15.27
CA PRO A 717 87.24 -104.42 -15.95
C PRO A 717 86.71 -105.49 -14.99
N THR A 718 87.33 -105.63 -13.81
CA THR A 718 86.93 -106.57 -12.77
C THR A 718 85.62 -106.15 -12.13
N ILE A 719 85.45 -104.86 -11.85
CA ILE A 719 84.21 -104.31 -11.29
C ILE A 719 83.08 -104.41 -12.32
N GLN A 720 83.33 -104.00 -13.56
CA GLN A 720 82.37 -104.08 -14.67
C GLN A 720 81.98 -105.53 -14.99
N ARG A 721 82.87 -106.50 -14.79
CA ARG A 721 82.53 -107.91 -14.90
C ARG A 721 81.64 -108.36 -13.75
N ASN A 722 82.02 -108.05 -12.52
CA ASN A 722 81.41 -108.61 -11.31
C ASN A 722 80.07 -107.99 -10.93
N TRP A 723 79.80 -106.74 -11.33
CA TRP A 723 78.66 -105.95 -10.89
C TRP A 723 77.87 -105.39 -12.07
N ARG A 724 76.58 -105.14 -11.88
CA ARG A 724 75.73 -104.38 -12.79
C ARG A 724 75.00 -103.33 -11.99
N ILE A 725 74.88 -102.14 -12.54
CA ILE A 725 74.08 -101.07 -11.97
C ILE A 725 73.11 -100.57 -13.04
N ASP A 726 71.82 -100.64 -12.74
CA ASP A 726 70.76 -100.31 -13.68
C ASP A 726 69.85 -99.26 -13.04
N ALA A 727 69.54 -98.19 -13.77
CA ALA A 727 68.67 -97.13 -13.26
C ALA A 727 67.24 -97.67 -13.07
N ILE A 728 66.64 -97.38 -11.91
CA ILE A 728 65.24 -97.70 -11.62
C ILE A 728 64.36 -96.50 -12.04
N ASN A 729 64.75 -95.31 -11.61
CA ASN A 729 64.10 -94.04 -11.92
C ASN A 729 65.15 -92.92 -11.85
N GLU A 730 64.71 -91.66 -11.90
CA GLU A 730 65.60 -90.49 -11.90
C GLU A 730 66.42 -90.32 -10.60
N THR A 731 66.03 -90.95 -9.49
CA THR A 731 66.71 -90.79 -8.19
C THR A 731 67.33 -92.07 -7.64
N HIS A 732 66.95 -93.24 -8.17
CA HIS A 732 67.34 -94.55 -7.66
C HIS A 732 67.90 -95.46 -8.76
N SER A 733 68.88 -96.29 -8.38
CA SER A 733 69.46 -97.35 -9.22
C SER A 733 69.54 -98.67 -8.47
N GLN A 734 69.64 -99.79 -9.16
CA GLN A 734 69.72 -101.12 -8.58
C GLN A 734 71.10 -101.72 -8.85
N LEU A 735 71.81 -102.12 -7.79
CA LEU A 735 73.11 -102.77 -7.86
C LEU A 735 72.95 -104.29 -7.70
N SER A 736 73.34 -105.05 -8.73
CA SER A 736 73.21 -106.50 -8.79
C SER A 736 74.52 -107.21 -9.15
N MET A 737 74.57 -108.52 -8.97
CA MET A 737 75.70 -109.34 -9.41
C MET A 737 75.71 -109.50 -10.93
N GLY A 738 76.82 -109.13 -11.57
CA GLY A 738 77.06 -109.31 -13.01
C GLY A 738 77.45 -110.74 -13.40
N ILE A 739 78.07 -111.49 -12.49
CA ILE A 739 78.46 -112.88 -12.69
C ILE A 739 77.59 -113.85 -11.88
N SER A 740 77.61 -115.12 -12.26
CA SER A 740 76.83 -116.18 -11.62
C SER A 740 77.27 -116.50 -10.19
N TRP A 741 78.52 -116.18 -9.82
CA TRP A 741 79.08 -116.51 -8.52
C TRP A 741 80.13 -115.49 -8.07
N LEU A 742 80.08 -115.04 -6.81
CA LEU A 742 81.10 -114.20 -6.17
C LEU A 742 81.53 -114.81 -4.85
N GLU A 743 82.80 -114.65 -4.47
CA GLU A 743 83.30 -115.15 -3.18
C GLU A 743 82.53 -114.53 -1.99
N PRO A 744 82.17 -115.33 -0.95
CA PRO A 744 81.57 -114.82 0.29
C PRO A 744 82.56 -113.92 1.06
N LYS A 745 82.49 -112.62 0.81
CA LYS A 745 83.24 -111.55 1.49
C LYS A 745 82.50 -110.22 1.35
N VAL A 746 82.96 -109.18 2.05
CA VAL A 746 82.56 -107.80 1.75
C VAL A 746 83.35 -107.34 0.54
N HIS A 747 82.65 -106.97 -0.53
CA HIS A 747 83.25 -106.38 -1.72
C HIS A 747 83.02 -104.88 -1.66
N LEU A 748 84.08 -104.09 -1.83
CA LEU A 748 83.96 -102.64 -1.98
C LEU A 748 83.70 -102.34 -3.45
N VAL A 749 82.50 -101.87 -3.77
CA VAL A 749 82.07 -101.57 -5.13
C VAL A 749 82.23 -100.07 -5.37
N PRO A 750 83.19 -99.63 -6.20
CA PRO A 750 83.35 -98.21 -6.48
C PRO A 750 82.26 -97.73 -7.45
N ILE A 751 81.46 -96.76 -7.00
CA ILE A 751 80.33 -96.18 -7.72
C ILE A 751 80.53 -94.66 -7.79
N THR A 752 80.27 -94.07 -8.95
CA THR A 752 80.17 -92.63 -9.14
C THR A 752 78.70 -92.27 -9.31
N ILE A 753 78.25 -91.26 -8.58
CA ILE A 753 76.91 -90.66 -8.71
C ILE A 753 77.12 -89.29 -9.34
N SER A 754 76.50 -89.03 -10.49
CA SER A 754 76.54 -87.74 -11.19
C SER A 754 75.17 -87.10 -11.20
N ASP A 755 75.09 -85.79 -11.01
CA ASP A 755 73.84 -85.03 -11.18
C ASP A 755 73.56 -84.72 -12.67
N SER A 756 72.47 -83.99 -12.92
CA SER A 756 72.06 -83.54 -14.26
C SER A 756 72.46 -82.09 -14.58
N GLY A 757 73.11 -81.41 -13.64
CA GLY A 757 73.54 -80.03 -13.79
C GLY A 757 74.67 -79.86 -14.80
N LYS A 758 74.99 -78.60 -15.10
CA LYS A 758 76.01 -78.24 -16.10
C LYS A 758 76.97 -77.20 -15.53
N PRO A 759 78.27 -77.54 -15.30
CA PRO A 759 78.86 -78.88 -15.44
C PRO A 759 78.29 -79.86 -14.39
N PRO A 760 78.27 -81.18 -14.67
CA PRO A 760 77.75 -82.15 -13.72
C PRO A 760 78.69 -82.31 -12.53
N GLN A 761 78.16 -82.28 -11.31
CA GLN A 761 78.92 -82.63 -10.11
C GLN A 761 78.86 -84.13 -9.86
N ASN A 762 79.92 -84.65 -9.23
CA ASN A 762 80.12 -86.09 -9.08
C ASN A 762 80.53 -86.43 -7.66
N GLN A 763 79.88 -87.44 -7.08
CA GLN A 763 80.34 -88.08 -5.86
C GLN A 763 80.88 -89.47 -6.15
N HIS A 764 82.11 -89.73 -5.69
CA HIS A 764 82.72 -91.05 -5.75
C HIS A 764 82.59 -91.76 -4.40
N ILE A 765 81.99 -92.95 -4.41
CA ILE A 765 81.78 -93.77 -3.22
C ILE A 765 82.37 -95.17 -3.42
N GLN A 766 82.73 -95.83 -2.32
CA GLN A 766 83.02 -97.26 -2.30
C GLN A 766 81.96 -97.94 -1.45
N LEU A 767 80.95 -98.52 -2.09
CA LEU A 767 79.85 -99.17 -1.39
C LEU A 767 80.29 -100.57 -0.91
N PRO A 768 80.32 -100.82 0.41
CA PRO A 768 80.57 -102.17 0.92
C PRO A 768 79.35 -103.07 0.69
N VAL A 769 79.46 -104.04 -0.20
CA VAL A 769 78.41 -105.03 -0.48
C VAL A 769 78.77 -106.36 0.16
N THR A 770 77.92 -106.86 1.05
CA THR A 770 78.13 -108.15 1.70
C THR A 770 77.66 -109.30 0.79
N ILE A 771 78.56 -110.19 0.37
CA ILE A 771 78.20 -111.44 -0.31
C ILE A 771 78.11 -112.58 0.71
N CYS A 772 76.94 -113.22 0.80
CA CYS A 772 76.63 -114.27 1.78
C CYS A 772 76.25 -115.60 1.13
N LYS A 773 76.49 -116.73 1.80
CA LYS A 773 75.87 -118.01 1.41
C LYS A 773 74.41 -118.02 1.85
N CYS A 774 73.48 -118.19 0.91
CA CYS A 774 72.04 -118.16 1.19
C CYS A 774 71.43 -119.57 1.18
N ILE A 775 70.45 -119.79 2.04
CA ILE A 775 69.60 -120.99 2.03
C ILE A 775 68.34 -120.68 1.21
N ALA A 776 67.61 -121.70 0.74
CA ALA A 776 66.43 -121.62 -0.14
C ALA A 776 65.32 -120.62 0.27
N THR A 777 65.37 -120.06 1.48
CA THR A 777 64.45 -119.03 2.00
C THR A 777 65.04 -117.62 2.04
N SER A 778 66.02 -117.29 1.19
CA SER A 778 66.61 -115.95 1.04
C SER A 778 67.24 -115.36 2.31
N HIS A 779 67.67 -116.22 3.25
CA HIS A 779 68.38 -115.81 4.46
C HIS A 779 69.90 -116.07 4.35
N CYS A 780 70.71 -115.04 4.66
CA CYS A 780 72.18 -115.12 4.71
C CYS A 780 72.66 -115.97 5.91
N PHE A 781 73.38 -117.05 5.65
CA PHE A 781 74.07 -117.88 6.65
C PHE A 781 75.49 -117.34 6.90
N ARG A 782 75.82 -117.05 8.16
CA ARG A 782 76.94 -116.18 8.54
C ARG A 782 78.24 -116.97 8.78
N GLU A 783 79.10 -117.07 7.77
CA GLU A 783 80.54 -117.39 7.88
C GLU A 783 81.41 -116.41 7.08
N VAL A 784 81.06 -115.13 7.14
CA VAL A 784 81.86 -114.03 6.58
C VAL A 784 82.00 -112.99 7.67
N ARG A 785 83.23 -112.65 8.08
CA ARG A 785 83.47 -111.54 9.02
C ARG A 785 82.90 -110.27 8.38
N ARG A 786 81.77 -109.78 8.87
CA ARG A 786 81.26 -108.45 8.50
C ARG A 786 82.25 -107.42 9.03
N MET A 787 82.55 -106.37 8.25
CA MET A 787 83.28 -105.22 8.78
C MET A 787 82.39 -104.56 9.86
N PRO A 788 82.85 -104.40 11.10
CA PRO A 788 82.19 -103.53 12.05
C PRO A 788 82.43 -102.08 11.58
N GLU A 789 81.36 -101.27 11.56
CA GLU A 789 81.35 -99.85 11.16
C GLU A 789 81.45 -99.61 9.64
N MET A 790 80.30 -99.69 8.96
CA MET A 790 80.13 -99.07 7.64
C MET A 790 79.89 -97.56 7.80
N PRO A 791 80.31 -96.71 6.84
CA PRO A 791 79.90 -95.31 6.83
C PRO A 791 78.41 -95.24 6.47
N THR A 792 77.54 -95.30 7.48
CA THR A 792 76.16 -94.83 7.34
C THR A 792 76.21 -93.31 7.24
N VAL A 793 76.13 -92.75 6.04
CA VAL A 793 75.67 -91.37 5.91
C VAL A 793 74.16 -91.44 6.07
N PHE A 794 73.69 -91.45 7.32
CA PHE A 794 72.30 -91.13 7.62
C PHE A 794 72.11 -89.70 7.09
N SER A 795 71.58 -89.55 5.88
CA SER A 795 71.08 -88.26 5.47
C SER A 795 69.94 -87.94 6.43
N ALA A 796 70.05 -86.80 7.10
CA ALA A 796 69.03 -86.28 8.01
C ALA A 796 67.65 -86.16 7.34
N VAL A 797 67.58 -86.32 6.01
CA VAL A 797 66.36 -86.30 5.19
C VAL A 797 65.37 -87.40 5.59
N SER A 798 65.82 -88.60 5.98
CA SER A 798 64.90 -89.68 6.41
C SER A 798 64.18 -89.36 7.73
N VAL A 799 64.79 -88.55 8.59
CA VAL A 799 64.18 -88.06 9.85
C VAL A 799 63.27 -86.85 9.57
N ILE A 800 63.63 -85.99 8.60
CA ILE A 800 62.89 -84.77 8.27
C ILE A 800 61.56 -85.07 7.55
N VAL A 801 61.50 -86.09 6.67
CA VAL A 801 60.23 -86.49 6.04
C VAL A 801 59.24 -87.06 7.07
N GLY A 802 59.75 -87.76 8.09
CA GLY A 802 58.95 -88.25 9.21
C GLY A 802 58.43 -87.14 10.14
N THR A 803 59.25 -86.11 10.41
CA THR A 803 58.86 -84.99 11.28
C THR A 803 57.95 -83.98 10.59
N LEU A 804 58.12 -83.71 9.29
CA LEU A 804 57.23 -82.84 8.53
C LEU A 804 55.83 -83.45 8.36
N GLY A 805 55.73 -84.77 8.18
CA GLY A 805 54.44 -85.47 8.21
C GLY A 805 53.72 -85.35 9.56
N ALA A 806 54.48 -85.40 10.66
CA ALA A 806 53.93 -85.23 12.01
C ALA A 806 53.51 -83.77 12.32
N ILE A 807 54.27 -82.79 11.84
CA ILE A 807 53.93 -81.35 11.98
C ILE A 807 52.70 -80.99 11.13
N GLY A 808 52.60 -81.51 9.90
CA GLY A 808 51.40 -81.34 9.06
C GLY A 808 50.15 -81.91 9.71
N PHE A 809 50.26 -83.09 10.34
CA PHE A 809 49.17 -83.70 11.09
C PHE A 809 48.79 -82.86 12.33
N PHE A 810 49.77 -82.31 13.04
CA PHE A 810 49.53 -81.43 14.19
C PHE A 810 48.88 -80.09 13.81
N LEU A 811 49.32 -79.47 12.71
CA LEU A 811 48.73 -78.23 12.19
C LEU A 811 47.28 -78.47 11.71
N LEU A 812 47.00 -79.63 11.10
CA LEU A 812 45.63 -80.01 10.72
C LEU A 812 44.72 -80.16 11.95
N ILE A 813 45.22 -80.73 13.06
CA ILE A 813 44.49 -80.81 14.33
C ILE A 813 44.23 -79.42 14.92
N ILE A 814 45.20 -78.50 14.85
CA ILE A 814 45.04 -77.11 15.32
C ILE A 814 44.01 -76.36 14.46
N PHE A 815 44.08 -76.52 13.14
CA PHE A 815 43.12 -75.89 12.22
C PHE A 815 41.69 -76.39 12.45
N VAL A 816 41.52 -77.71 12.65
CA VAL A 816 40.22 -78.30 12.99
C VAL A 816 39.72 -77.79 14.36
N ARG A 817 40.60 -77.62 15.36
CA ARG A 817 40.21 -77.03 16.66
C ARG A 817 39.85 -75.55 16.58
N LEU A 818 40.56 -74.74 15.79
CA LEU A 818 40.24 -73.32 15.60
C LEU A 818 38.93 -73.14 14.83
N PHE A 819 38.67 -73.99 13.84
CA PHE A 819 37.42 -73.98 13.08
C PHE A 819 36.21 -74.36 13.98
N LEU A 820 36.39 -75.33 14.88
CA LEU A 820 35.36 -75.69 15.87
C LEU A 820 35.13 -74.58 16.92
N LEU A 821 36.17 -73.84 17.32
CA LEU A 821 36.06 -72.72 18.27
C LEU A 821 35.40 -71.45 17.68
N GLN A 822 35.57 -71.19 16.38
CA GLN A 822 34.94 -70.04 15.71
C GLN A 822 33.43 -70.26 15.44
N SER A 823 32.94 -71.49 15.45
CA SER A 823 31.50 -71.79 15.28
C SER A 823 30.65 -71.46 16.52
N SER A 824 31.27 -71.18 17.68
CA SER A 824 30.57 -71.00 18.97
C SER A 824 30.29 -69.54 19.38
N LYS A 825 30.74 -68.52 18.64
CA LYS A 825 30.56 -67.11 19.04
C LYS A 825 29.94 -66.26 17.94
N LYS A 826 28.62 -66.40 17.72
CA LYS A 826 27.80 -65.37 17.07
C LYS A 826 26.33 -65.55 17.45
N LYS A 827 25.93 -65.00 18.61
CA LYS A 827 24.57 -64.55 18.95
C LYS A 827 24.56 -63.95 20.35
N THR A 828 24.56 -62.61 20.46
CA THR A 828 23.54 -61.81 21.17
C THR A 828 23.88 -60.32 21.15
N THR A 829 22.86 -59.52 20.86
CA THR A 829 22.84 -58.07 20.64
C THR A 829 22.15 -57.38 21.84
N LYS A 830 22.65 -56.18 22.21
CA LYS A 830 21.99 -54.99 22.84
C LYS A 830 21.00 -55.17 24.02
N THR A 831 21.24 -54.47 25.16
CA THR A 831 20.60 -53.16 25.56
C THR A 831 20.81 -52.77 27.05
N SER A 832 20.91 -51.45 27.28
CA SER A 832 20.43 -50.62 28.42
C SER A 832 21.28 -50.43 29.70
N ASP A 833 21.64 -49.15 29.90
CA ASP A 833 21.61 -48.28 31.10
C ASP A 833 22.00 -48.80 32.48
N THR A 834 22.98 -48.13 33.13
CA THR A 834 22.78 -47.33 34.37
C THR A 834 24.11 -46.77 34.92
N ILE A 835 24.13 -45.46 35.19
CA ILE A 835 25.01 -44.70 36.11
C ILE A 835 24.32 -44.82 37.51
N PRO A 836 24.98 -44.88 38.71
CA PRO A 836 25.80 -43.77 39.21
C PRO A 836 26.88 -43.98 40.31
N LEU A 837 27.61 -42.86 40.54
CA LEU A 837 28.07 -42.29 41.82
C LEU A 837 29.41 -42.72 42.46
N GLN A 838 30.32 -41.74 42.60
CA GLN A 838 31.10 -41.31 43.80
C GLN A 838 32.38 -40.54 43.35
N ALA A 839 32.92 -39.49 43.97
CA ALA A 839 32.57 -38.57 45.06
C ALA A 839 33.68 -37.44 45.10
N PRO A 840 33.60 -36.41 45.97
CA PRO A 840 34.12 -35.05 45.74
C PRO A 840 35.48 -34.71 46.40
N VAL A 841 36.17 -33.68 45.87
CA VAL A 841 36.59 -32.40 46.52
C VAL A 841 36.78 -31.38 45.42
#